data_AF-A0A2J7TDV9-F1
#
_entry.id   AF-A0A2J7TDV9-F1
#
_cell.length_a   1.000
_cell.length_b   1.000
_cell.length_c   1.000
_cell.angle_alpha   90.00
_cell.angle_beta   90.00
_cell.angle_gamma   90.00
#
_symmetry.space_group_name_H-M   'P 1'
#
loop_
_entity.id
_entity.type
_entity.pdbx_description
1 polymer ?
#
loop_
_entity_poly.entity_id
_entity_poly.type
_entity_poly.pdbx_seq_one_letter_code
_entity_poly.pdbx_strand_id
1 'polypeptide(L)'
;MKKMAFSSAVVLAGGLSFLGAEPLLAAEIPGTVSKTLPRPSAVAPDANNAALAASGLKGFYEKYGKYQVSAAAAGSNNASHVATVTKPSRDAVVDKAFVMAASNNFVPIANGDITIDGNSINWIEAVTNDIIGLPGYFNNVRADVTSFVKPKLDAAAPGSVDFSFSEIRNNASIDGEVLVVVFKAPSTKGSRTISLLFGGQKLSGDRFELVLANAIDPKKAGVVANMGLGISYSFQSNGIQQYSSIDVNGKRLSTAAGGEDDGKPFNGGLITVGGVGDAIDNPANPLATPTNPRSDDELYSLLPYLKKTDKIIRIDTKNPSNDDNIFFAYFDLSANASVNKDTDEDGLLDAWELYGYDADGDGKIDVDLPKLGANYKKKDIFIGYAWMNASAAEASSHQPSAAVLAAVQKSFAAAPVLNPGGPKGISVHFVSKGAVPHKDNLDPVWTDFDAIMDPLFTSAERQIFHRLLCAHKYSGGSSSGLSRGIPESDFIETLGGWGSNPGTFKEQAGTIMHELGHNLGLRHGGVDHENYKPNHLSVMNYNYQVNWLSKSGKDLLDYERFDLGPLDENKLKEKNGLGSPLVAAYGLRWFSGGVAKIKANGANKNVNWNGNGGIDNNDVAVDLNNSGAKSVLNANFVEWSEIVFDGGAIGDGANATPNAARARKSNIITKPQDLQELTYEEFVRTQANPVLVK
;
A
#
# COMPACT_ATOMS: atom_id res chain seq x y z
N MET A 1 -27.21 63.95 -26.02
CA MET A 1 -25.87 63.49 -26.47
C MET A 1 -25.22 62.75 -25.31
N LYS A 2 -24.41 61.71 -25.57
CA LYS A 2 -23.38 61.16 -24.65
C LYS A 2 -23.62 61.23 -23.13
N LYS A 3 -23.49 60.07 -22.46
CA LYS A 3 -23.16 59.96 -21.02
C LYS A 3 -24.26 60.57 -20.12
N MET A 4 -24.34 60.41 -18.80
CA MET A 4 -23.43 59.96 -17.76
C MET A 4 -24.31 59.66 -16.53
N ALA A 5 -23.84 58.77 -15.66
CA ALA A 5 -24.39 58.56 -14.32
C ALA A 5 -24.36 59.85 -13.47
N PHE A 6 -25.22 59.95 -12.46
CA PHE A 6 -24.82 60.20 -11.06
C PHE A 6 -25.95 59.91 -10.07
N SER A 7 -25.52 59.45 -8.91
CA SER A 7 -26.20 58.94 -7.71
C SER A 7 -26.86 60.04 -6.85
N SER A 8 -27.97 59.72 -6.17
CA SER A 8 -27.99 59.49 -4.70
C SER A 8 -29.40 59.39 -4.10
N ALA A 9 -29.47 58.56 -3.05
CA ALA A 9 -30.58 57.93 -2.36
C ALA A 9 -31.51 58.84 -1.51
N VAL A 10 -32.65 58.28 -1.04
CA VAL A 10 -32.96 58.04 0.40
C VAL A 10 -34.38 57.44 0.63
N VAL A 11 -34.41 56.28 1.31
CA VAL A 11 -35.32 55.73 2.37
C VAL A 11 -36.76 55.22 2.10
N LEU A 12 -36.84 53.88 1.97
CA LEU A 12 -37.48 52.81 2.80
C LEU A 12 -38.81 53.00 3.61
N ALA A 13 -39.78 52.10 3.33
CA ALA A 13 -40.59 51.24 4.25
C ALA A 13 -41.75 50.61 3.42
N GLY A 14 -42.25 49.38 3.54
CA GLY A 14 -41.99 48.18 4.34
C GLY A 14 -43.15 47.19 4.09
N GLY A 15 -42.85 45.90 3.94
CA GLY A 15 -43.68 44.72 4.29
C GLY A 15 -44.98 44.40 3.50
N LEU A 16 -45.00 43.26 2.80
CA LEU A 16 -46.15 42.35 2.77
C LEU A 16 -45.70 40.91 2.49
N SER A 17 -46.13 40.01 3.36
CA SER A 17 -45.86 38.56 3.38
C SER A 17 -46.78 37.79 2.45
N PHE A 18 -46.23 36.82 1.71
CA PHE A 18 -46.97 35.71 1.12
C PHE A 18 -46.41 34.39 1.67
N LEU A 19 -47.31 33.60 2.27
CA LEU A 19 -47.10 32.19 2.62
C LEU A 19 -46.90 31.39 1.32
N GLY A 20 -45.68 30.91 1.09
CA GLY A 20 -45.35 29.97 0.03
C GLY A 20 -45.17 28.57 0.63
N ALA A 21 -45.77 27.57 -0.02
CA ALA A 21 -45.69 26.17 0.34
C ALA A 21 -44.25 25.69 0.55
N GLU A 22 -44.00 24.95 1.63
CA GLU A 22 -42.75 24.22 1.77
C GLU A 22 -42.67 23.16 0.65
N PRO A 23 -41.53 23.02 -0.05
CA PRO A 23 -41.34 21.91 -0.93
C PRO A 23 -41.34 20.64 -0.08
N LEU A 24 -42.16 19.66 -0.46
CA LEU A 24 -42.02 18.29 0.05
C LEU A 24 -40.56 17.89 -0.17
N LEU A 25 -39.78 17.76 0.91
CA LEU A 25 -38.50 17.08 0.87
C LEU A 25 -38.77 15.67 0.35
N ALA A 26 -38.30 15.37 -0.86
CA ALA A 26 -38.33 14.00 -1.37
C ALA A 26 -37.64 13.10 -0.34
N ALA A 27 -38.28 11.99 0.03
CA ALA A 27 -37.67 11.02 0.94
C ALA A 27 -36.30 10.61 0.39
N GLU A 28 -35.26 10.64 1.23
CA GLU A 28 -33.94 10.19 0.84
C GLU A 28 -34.01 8.71 0.42
N ILE A 29 -33.47 8.40 -0.75
CA ILE A 29 -33.35 7.03 -1.24
C ILE A 29 -32.33 6.33 -0.32
N PRO A 30 -32.67 5.20 0.33
CA PRO A 30 -31.72 4.45 1.15
C PRO A 30 -30.42 4.13 0.38
N GLY A 31 -29.31 4.01 1.10
CA GLY A 31 -28.02 3.69 0.49
C GLY A 31 -27.40 4.82 -0.34
N THR A 32 -28.02 6.02 -0.41
CA THR A 32 -27.50 7.10 -1.28
C THR A 32 -26.63 8.08 -0.48
N VAL A 33 -25.35 8.20 -0.85
CA VAL A 33 -24.48 9.30 -0.33
C VAL A 33 -24.79 10.62 -1.01
N SER A 34 -24.87 11.72 -0.24
CA SER A 34 -25.13 13.05 -0.76
C SER A 34 -23.96 13.56 -1.62
N LYS A 35 -24.23 13.92 -2.88
CA LYS A 35 -23.23 14.41 -3.85
C LYS A 35 -22.78 15.87 -3.63
N THR A 36 -23.35 16.56 -2.65
CA THR A 36 -23.14 17.99 -2.43
C THR A 36 -22.68 18.25 -1.00
N LEU A 37 -21.37 18.46 -0.79
CA LEU A 37 -20.75 19.42 0.16
C LEU A 37 -19.21 19.23 0.16
N PRO A 38 -18.41 20.31 0.25
CA PRO A 38 -16.95 20.22 0.28
C PRO A 38 -16.41 19.78 1.66
N ARG A 39 -15.29 19.05 1.60
CA ARG A 39 -14.42 18.56 2.68
C ARG A 39 -14.33 19.50 3.91
N PRO A 40 -14.76 19.07 5.11
CA PRO A 40 -14.26 19.64 6.35
C PRO A 40 -12.85 19.10 6.64
N SER A 41 -11.99 19.94 7.22
CA SER A 41 -10.66 19.56 7.67
C SER A 41 -10.73 18.43 8.71
N ALA A 42 -9.94 17.37 8.48
CA ALA A 42 -9.89 16.19 9.33
C ALA A 42 -9.44 16.55 10.75
N VAL A 43 -10.29 16.26 11.74
CA VAL A 43 -9.87 16.02 13.11
C VAL A 43 -9.64 14.51 13.23
N ALA A 44 -8.45 14.09 13.63
CA ALA A 44 -8.11 12.70 13.84
C ALA A 44 -8.97 12.08 14.97
N PRO A 45 -9.42 10.81 14.86
CA PRO A 45 -10.13 10.15 15.94
C PRO A 45 -9.19 9.71 17.07
N ASP A 46 -9.71 9.77 18.30
CA ASP A 46 -9.07 9.42 19.56
C ASP A 46 -8.67 7.94 19.71
N ALA A 47 -7.70 7.70 20.59
CA ALA A 47 -6.77 6.57 20.66
C ALA A 47 -7.29 5.19 21.17
N ASN A 48 -8.56 4.84 20.97
CA ASN A 48 -9.07 3.51 21.34
C ASN A 48 -9.55 2.75 20.09
N ASN A 49 -8.64 1.98 19.47
CA ASN A 49 -8.80 1.24 18.21
C ASN A 49 -8.97 2.12 16.96
N ALA A 50 -7.92 2.83 16.55
CA ALA A 50 -7.91 3.55 15.28
C ALA A 50 -8.10 2.59 14.10
N ALA A 51 -9.19 2.76 13.33
CA ALA A 51 -9.42 2.00 12.11
C ALA A 51 -8.35 2.33 11.06
N LEU A 52 -7.89 1.31 10.35
CA LEU A 52 -6.93 1.51 9.25
C LEU A 52 -7.65 2.09 8.03
N ALA A 53 -6.91 2.86 7.21
CA ALA A 53 -7.42 3.34 5.92
C ALA A 53 -7.65 2.17 4.95
N ALA A 54 -8.60 2.32 4.02
CA ALA A 54 -8.88 1.31 3.02
C ALA A 54 -7.66 1.04 2.14
N SER A 55 -7.51 -0.21 1.72
CA SER A 55 -6.52 -0.61 0.70
C SER A 55 -7.04 -1.77 -0.15
N GLY A 56 -8.37 -1.86 -0.30
CA GLY A 56 -9.07 -3.00 -0.92
C GLY A 56 -9.26 -4.18 0.03
N LEU A 57 -9.94 -5.22 -0.45
CA LEU A 57 -10.12 -6.49 0.26
C LEU A 57 -8.81 -7.29 0.31
N LYS A 58 -8.48 -7.84 1.48
CA LYS A 58 -7.26 -8.64 1.71
C LYS A 58 -7.61 -10.03 2.23
N GLY A 59 -6.86 -11.04 1.76
CA GLY A 59 -6.98 -12.40 2.25
C GLY A 59 -6.57 -12.51 3.72
N PHE A 60 -7.45 -13.04 4.56
CA PHE A 60 -7.18 -13.24 5.99
C PHE A 60 -7.23 -14.71 6.42
N TYR A 61 -7.74 -15.59 5.55
CA TYR A 61 -7.80 -17.03 5.79
C TYR A 61 -7.73 -17.79 4.47
N GLU A 62 -6.86 -18.80 4.38
CA GLU A 62 -6.74 -19.70 3.23
C GLU A 62 -6.48 -21.13 3.69
N LYS A 63 -7.21 -22.11 3.12
CA LYS A 63 -6.97 -23.54 3.33
C LYS A 63 -7.16 -24.33 2.05
N TYR A 64 -6.23 -25.24 1.76
CA TYR A 64 -6.37 -26.25 0.73
C TYR A 64 -6.54 -27.65 1.33
N GLY A 65 -7.56 -28.38 0.88
CA GLY A 65 -7.80 -29.76 1.33
C GLY A 65 -9.27 -30.17 1.30
N LYS A 66 -9.69 -30.97 2.27
CA LYS A 66 -11.09 -31.41 2.41
C LYS A 66 -11.90 -30.37 3.18
N TYR A 67 -12.19 -29.25 2.52
CA TYR A 67 -12.88 -28.11 3.12
C TYR A 67 -14.13 -27.72 2.32
N GLN A 68 -15.09 -27.12 3.01
CA GLN A 68 -16.27 -26.46 2.42
C GLN A 68 -16.57 -25.18 3.19
N VAL A 69 -17.28 -24.25 2.55
CA VAL A 69 -17.68 -22.97 3.13
C VAL A 69 -19.21 -22.84 3.12
N SER A 70 -19.76 -22.19 4.15
CA SER A 70 -21.13 -21.70 4.19
C SER A 70 -21.08 -20.24 4.63
N ALA A 71 -21.70 -19.35 3.87
CA ALA A 71 -21.86 -17.93 4.22
C ALA A 71 -23.36 -17.61 4.29
N ALA A 72 -23.73 -16.70 5.17
CA ALA A 72 -25.09 -16.16 5.27
C ALA A 72 -25.02 -14.76 5.87
N ALA A 73 -25.94 -13.88 5.48
CA ALA A 73 -26.08 -12.56 6.06
C ALA A 73 -27.49 -12.38 6.63
N ALA A 74 -27.61 -11.37 7.49
CA ALA A 74 -28.90 -10.85 7.91
C ALA A 74 -28.75 -9.37 8.30
N GLY A 75 -29.65 -8.52 7.80
CA GLY A 75 -29.70 -7.09 8.14
C GLY A 75 -31.09 -6.66 8.57
N SER A 76 -31.18 -5.81 9.61
CA SER A 76 -32.46 -5.40 10.19
C SER A 76 -32.28 -4.31 11.27
N ASN A 77 -33.22 -3.35 11.31
CA ASN A 77 -33.31 -2.37 12.40
C ASN A 77 -34.04 -2.89 13.66
N ASN A 78 -34.47 -4.15 13.68
CA ASN A 78 -35.00 -4.78 14.89
C ASN A 78 -33.87 -5.10 15.88
N ALA A 79 -34.20 -5.28 17.16
CA ALA A 79 -33.23 -5.64 18.19
C ALA A 79 -32.54 -7.00 17.95
N SER A 80 -33.10 -7.87 17.09
CA SER A 80 -32.52 -9.16 16.73
C SER A 80 -33.01 -9.63 15.37
N HIS A 81 -32.15 -10.39 14.70
CA HIS A 81 -32.38 -11.08 13.43
C HIS A 81 -31.54 -12.36 13.36
N VAL A 82 -31.76 -13.18 12.33
CA VAL A 82 -31.20 -14.53 12.23
C VAL A 82 -30.48 -14.71 10.91
N ALA A 83 -29.25 -15.20 10.96
CA ALA A 83 -28.57 -15.75 9.79
C ALA A 83 -28.53 -17.28 9.88
N THR A 84 -28.79 -17.96 8.76
CA THR A 84 -28.87 -19.42 8.70
C THR A 84 -27.73 -19.98 7.87
N VAL A 85 -26.85 -20.76 8.49
CA VAL A 85 -25.75 -21.45 7.79
C VAL A 85 -26.10 -22.92 7.53
N THR A 86 -25.47 -23.54 6.54
CA THR A 86 -25.71 -24.94 6.19
C THR A 86 -24.54 -25.82 6.58
N LYS A 87 -24.76 -26.79 7.47
CA LYS A 87 -23.79 -27.86 7.74
C LYS A 87 -23.81 -28.87 6.60
N PRO A 88 -22.68 -29.09 5.89
CA PRO A 88 -22.71 -29.81 4.62
C PRO A 88 -22.83 -31.33 4.75
N SER A 89 -22.30 -31.92 5.82
CA SER A 89 -22.30 -33.37 6.01
C SER A 89 -22.18 -33.75 7.48
N ARG A 90 -22.44 -35.03 7.78
CA ARG A 90 -22.45 -35.52 9.17
C ARG A 90 -21.05 -35.50 9.79
N ASP A 91 -20.03 -35.71 8.97
CA ASP A 91 -18.61 -35.73 9.35
C ASP A 91 -17.94 -34.36 9.23
N ALA A 92 -18.65 -33.33 8.77
CA ALA A 92 -18.14 -31.97 8.73
C ALA A 92 -18.04 -31.38 10.14
N VAL A 93 -16.87 -30.84 10.45
CA VAL A 93 -16.61 -30.11 11.70
C VAL A 93 -16.11 -28.71 11.37
N VAL A 94 -16.49 -27.73 12.19
CA VAL A 94 -16.04 -26.34 12.02
C VAL A 94 -14.52 -26.28 12.19
N ASP A 95 -13.82 -25.76 11.18
CA ASP A 95 -12.40 -25.38 11.28
C ASP A 95 -12.30 -23.96 11.83
N LYS A 96 -13.02 -23.02 11.21
CA LYS A 96 -13.13 -21.62 11.61
C LYS A 96 -14.52 -21.05 11.32
N ALA A 97 -14.93 -20.07 12.11
CA ALA A 97 -16.08 -19.23 11.85
C ALA A 97 -15.75 -17.76 12.14
N PHE A 98 -16.18 -16.87 11.24
CA PHE A 98 -15.95 -15.44 11.35
C PHE A 98 -17.27 -14.69 11.18
N VAL A 99 -17.38 -13.57 11.89
CA VAL A 99 -18.45 -12.59 11.69
C VAL A 99 -17.83 -11.30 11.17
N MET A 100 -18.49 -10.70 10.19
CA MET A 100 -18.19 -9.36 9.71
C MET A 100 -19.43 -8.49 9.82
N ALA A 101 -19.25 -7.22 10.09
CA ALA A 101 -20.33 -6.23 10.09
C ALA A 101 -19.82 -4.91 9.49
N ALA A 102 -20.74 -4.10 8.98
CA ALA A 102 -20.44 -2.79 8.44
C ALA A 102 -21.44 -1.78 8.97
N SER A 103 -20.95 -0.60 9.33
CA SER A 103 -21.80 0.53 9.69
C SER A 103 -21.54 1.75 8.81
N ASN A 104 -22.57 2.57 8.66
CA ASN A 104 -22.52 3.84 7.95
C ASN A 104 -22.22 5.03 8.90
N ASN A 105 -21.91 6.19 8.32
CA ASN A 105 -21.81 7.49 9.00
C ASN A 105 -20.73 7.60 10.11
N PHE A 106 -19.56 7.00 9.92
CA PHE A 106 -18.47 6.98 10.92
C PHE A 106 -18.83 6.33 12.26
N VAL A 107 -19.97 5.64 12.38
CA VAL A 107 -20.37 5.04 13.65
C VAL A 107 -19.49 3.82 13.93
N PRO A 108 -18.56 3.85 14.90
CA PRO A 108 -17.71 2.69 15.14
C PRO A 108 -18.54 1.57 15.75
N ILE A 109 -18.26 0.33 15.35
CA ILE A 109 -18.87 -0.86 15.97
C ILE A 109 -17.93 -1.32 17.10
N ALA A 110 -18.31 -1.07 18.35
CA ALA A 110 -17.46 -1.41 19.49
C ALA A 110 -17.63 -2.88 19.93
N ASN A 111 -16.67 -3.37 20.71
CA ASN A 111 -16.76 -4.71 21.31
C ASN A 111 -18.03 -4.81 22.19
N GLY A 112 -18.80 -5.88 21.97
CA GLY A 112 -20.05 -6.12 22.67
C GLY A 112 -21.27 -5.35 22.14
N ASP A 113 -21.13 -4.53 21.09
CA ASP A 113 -22.27 -3.89 20.44
C ASP A 113 -23.13 -4.89 19.66
N ILE A 114 -22.52 -5.98 19.20
CA ILE A 114 -23.20 -7.10 18.55
C ILE A 114 -22.98 -8.38 19.36
N THR A 115 -24.02 -9.19 19.47
CA THR A 115 -23.96 -10.53 20.08
C THR A 115 -24.40 -11.60 19.09
N ILE A 116 -23.86 -12.82 19.25
CA ILE A 116 -24.27 -14.03 18.52
C ILE A 116 -24.72 -15.10 19.51
N ASP A 117 -25.98 -15.51 19.43
CA ASP A 117 -26.65 -16.38 20.40
C ASP A 117 -26.44 -15.90 21.85
N GLY A 118 -26.47 -14.58 22.06
CA GLY A 118 -26.24 -13.94 23.37
C GLY A 118 -24.77 -13.81 23.81
N ASN A 119 -23.81 -14.30 23.02
CA ASN A 119 -22.37 -14.11 23.30
C ASN A 119 -21.88 -12.81 22.67
N SER A 120 -21.27 -11.93 23.46
CA SER A 120 -20.67 -10.69 22.96
C SER A 120 -19.53 -10.93 21.98
N ILE A 121 -19.55 -10.23 20.86
CA ILE A 121 -18.49 -10.29 19.85
C ILE A 121 -17.38 -9.31 20.21
N ASN A 122 -16.13 -9.80 20.12
CA ASN A 122 -14.93 -8.97 20.21
C ASN A 122 -14.29 -8.87 18.83
N TRP A 123 -14.21 -7.65 18.30
CA TRP A 123 -13.63 -7.36 17.00
C TRP A 123 -12.11 -7.43 17.09
N ILE A 124 -11.51 -8.10 16.11
CA ILE A 124 -10.04 -8.25 15.99
C ILE A 124 -9.45 -7.32 14.94
N GLU A 125 -10.30 -6.71 14.11
CA GLU A 125 -9.91 -5.87 12.99
C GLU A 125 -11.03 -4.87 12.66
N ALA A 126 -10.65 -3.63 12.32
CA ALA A 126 -11.55 -2.57 11.88
C ALA A 126 -10.90 -1.78 10.73
N VAL A 127 -11.63 -1.61 9.63
CA VAL A 127 -11.17 -0.98 8.39
C VAL A 127 -12.21 0.04 7.92
N THR A 128 -11.75 1.17 7.40
CA THR A 128 -12.60 2.14 6.70
C THR A 128 -12.51 1.94 5.19
N ASN A 129 -13.53 2.31 4.43
CA ASN A 129 -13.47 2.27 2.96
C ASN A 129 -13.09 3.63 2.33
N ASP A 130 -12.88 3.64 1.01
CA ASP A 130 -12.44 4.82 0.25
C ASP A 130 -13.60 5.69 -0.27
N ILE A 131 -14.85 5.40 0.10
CA ILE A 131 -16.00 6.18 -0.35
C ILE A 131 -15.90 7.57 0.29
N ILE A 132 -15.91 8.64 -0.53
CA ILE A 132 -15.77 10.03 -0.06
C ILE A 132 -17.10 10.75 -0.26
N GLY A 133 -17.76 11.07 0.85
CA GLY A 133 -18.91 11.98 0.94
C GLY A 133 -19.30 12.15 2.40
N LEU A 134 -19.88 13.28 2.80
CA LEU A 134 -20.60 13.31 4.06
C LEU A 134 -21.98 12.73 3.81
N PRO A 135 -22.39 11.70 4.56
CA PRO A 135 -21.74 11.19 5.77
C PRO A 135 -20.75 10.01 5.59
N GLY A 136 -20.67 9.41 4.40
CA GLY A 136 -20.02 8.12 4.13
C GLY A 136 -18.51 8.03 4.32
N TYR A 137 -18.10 7.55 5.49
CA TYR A 137 -17.08 6.51 5.63
C TYR A 137 -17.72 5.33 6.35
N PHE A 138 -17.43 4.11 5.91
CA PHE A 138 -17.94 2.90 6.54
C PHE A 138 -16.96 2.37 7.57
N ASN A 139 -17.46 1.82 8.68
CA ASN A 139 -16.64 1.08 9.62
C ASN A 139 -16.92 -0.42 9.47
N ASN A 140 -16.03 -1.10 8.76
CA ASN A 140 -16.10 -2.53 8.54
C ASN A 140 -15.33 -3.21 9.66
N VAL A 141 -15.94 -4.18 10.35
CA VAL A 141 -15.31 -4.93 11.45
C VAL A 141 -15.36 -6.43 11.20
N ARG A 142 -14.38 -7.15 11.74
CA ARG A 142 -14.29 -8.62 11.66
C ARG A 142 -13.93 -9.22 13.02
N ALA A 143 -14.51 -10.37 13.32
CA ALA A 143 -14.25 -11.16 14.52
C ALA A 143 -14.08 -12.65 14.21
N ASP A 144 -13.25 -13.35 14.99
CA ASP A 144 -13.23 -14.82 15.05
C ASP A 144 -14.23 -15.29 16.11
N VAL A 145 -15.30 -15.94 15.69
CA VAL A 145 -16.38 -16.43 16.56
C VAL A 145 -16.38 -17.96 16.66
N THR A 146 -15.28 -18.61 16.27
CA THR A 146 -15.17 -20.08 16.21
C THR A 146 -15.56 -20.73 17.54
N SER A 147 -15.18 -20.15 18.68
CA SER A 147 -15.50 -20.69 20.01
C SER A 147 -17.00 -20.72 20.33
N PHE A 148 -17.79 -19.82 19.74
CA PHE A 148 -19.23 -19.72 19.95
C PHE A 148 -20.00 -20.59 18.96
N VAL A 149 -19.55 -20.60 17.71
CA VAL A 149 -20.24 -21.26 16.58
C VAL A 149 -19.98 -22.76 16.55
N LYS A 150 -18.73 -23.18 16.83
CA LYS A 150 -18.29 -24.59 16.72
C LYS A 150 -19.11 -25.58 17.55
N PRO A 151 -19.39 -25.34 18.86
CA PRO A 151 -20.13 -26.32 19.68
C PRO A 151 -21.54 -26.60 19.14
N LYS A 152 -22.24 -25.57 18.66
CA LYS A 152 -23.60 -25.68 18.11
C LYS A 152 -23.60 -26.44 16.77
N LEU A 153 -22.72 -26.06 15.84
CA LEU A 153 -22.66 -26.67 14.51
C LEU A 153 -22.09 -28.08 14.51
N ASP A 154 -21.04 -28.36 15.28
CA ASP A 154 -20.46 -29.71 15.33
C ASP A 154 -21.47 -30.74 15.87
N ALA A 155 -22.33 -30.33 16.81
CA ALA A 155 -23.39 -31.17 17.37
C ALA A 155 -24.63 -31.31 16.46
N ALA A 156 -24.87 -30.36 15.54
CA ALA A 156 -26.04 -30.35 14.68
C ALA A 156 -26.03 -31.49 13.64
N ALA A 157 -27.22 -31.89 13.18
CA ALA A 157 -27.37 -32.71 11.99
C ALA A 157 -26.98 -31.90 10.73
N PRO A 158 -26.63 -32.56 9.60
CA PRO A 158 -26.47 -31.85 8.33
C PRO A 158 -27.73 -31.08 7.97
N GLY A 159 -27.56 -29.90 7.38
CA GLY A 159 -28.65 -28.98 7.06
C GLY A 159 -28.53 -27.62 7.75
N SER A 160 -29.63 -26.90 7.75
CA SER A 160 -29.71 -25.50 8.19
C SER A 160 -29.60 -25.37 9.71
N VAL A 161 -28.79 -24.41 10.16
CA VAL A 161 -28.60 -24.07 11.57
C VAL A 161 -28.60 -22.55 11.71
N ASP A 162 -29.52 -22.08 12.53
CA ASP A 162 -29.76 -20.66 12.76
C ASP A 162 -28.81 -20.09 13.83
N PHE A 163 -28.38 -18.85 13.65
CA PHE A 163 -27.67 -18.05 14.64
C PHE A 163 -28.39 -16.71 14.82
N SER A 164 -28.69 -16.37 16.08
CA SER A 164 -29.39 -15.13 16.42
C SER A 164 -28.37 -14.02 16.63
N PHE A 165 -28.45 -12.96 15.84
CA PHE A 165 -27.72 -11.72 16.06
C PHE A 165 -28.56 -10.74 16.88
N SER A 166 -27.91 -9.92 17.68
CA SER A 166 -28.56 -8.78 18.35
C SER A 166 -27.63 -7.58 18.37
N GLU A 167 -28.12 -6.48 17.83
CA GLU A 167 -27.44 -5.18 17.81
C GLU A 167 -27.90 -4.37 19.03
N ILE A 168 -27.03 -4.27 20.03
CA ILE A 168 -27.32 -3.64 21.32
C ILE A 168 -27.30 -2.11 21.21
N ARG A 169 -26.51 -1.57 20.28
CA ARG A 169 -26.35 -0.14 20.02
C ARG A 169 -26.27 0.12 18.51
N ASN A 170 -26.72 1.31 18.11
CA ASN A 170 -26.57 1.84 16.75
C ASN A 170 -27.16 0.97 15.63
N ASN A 171 -28.23 0.22 15.91
CA ASN A 171 -28.86 -0.67 14.95
C ASN A 171 -29.30 0.03 13.64
N ALA A 172 -29.79 1.27 13.73
CA ALA A 172 -30.12 2.08 12.55
C ALA A 172 -28.92 2.46 11.66
N SER A 173 -27.69 2.19 12.10
CA SER A 173 -26.45 2.50 11.39
C SER A 173 -25.62 1.27 11.05
N ILE A 174 -25.93 0.09 11.60
CA ILE A 174 -25.25 -1.18 11.29
C ILE A 174 -26.10 -1.86 10.21
N ASP A 175 -25.54 -2.05 9.01
CA ASP A 175 -26.33 -2.56 7.88
C ASP A 175 -26.65 -4.06 7.98
N GLY A 176 -25.94 -4.77 8.86
CA GLY A 176 -26.15 -6.17 9.22
C GLY A 176 -24.84 -6.93 9.44
N GLU A 177 -24.94 -8.24 9.59
CA GLU A 177 -23.80 -9.13 9.80
C GLU A 177 -23.74 -10.26 8.77
N VAL A 178 -22.52 -10.55 8.32
CA VAL A 178 -22.17 -11.74 7.56
C VAL A 178 -21.56 -12.77 8.52
N LEU A 179 -22.13 -13.97 8.55
CA LEU A 179 -21.54 -15.15 9.20
C LEU A 179 -20.96 -16.08 8.14
N VAL A 180 -19.65 -16.31 8.16
CA VAL A 180 -18.97 -17.31 7.33
C VAL A 180 -18.38 -18.43 8.17
N VAL A 181 -18.67 -19.67 7.78
CA VAL A 181 -18.19 -20.88 8.44
C VAL A 181 -17.44 -21.75 7.46
N VAL A 182 -16.20 -22.10 7.80
CA VAL A 182 -15.38 -23.05 7.06
C VAL A 182 -15.39 -24.38 7.80
N PHE A 183 -15.81 -25.43 7.10
CA PHE A 183 -15.85 -26.79 7.62
C PHE A 183 -14.68 -27.60 7.09
N LYS A 184 -14.01 -28.34 7.97
CA LYS A 184 -13.26 -29.52 7.56
C LYS A 184 -14.27 -30.64 7.31
N ALA A 185 -14.41 -31.05 6.06
CA ALA A 185 -15.45 -31.96 5.59
C ALA A 185 -14.82 -33.16 4.83
N PRO A 186 -14.43 -34.24 5.54
CA PRO A 186 -13.71 -35.38 4.98
C PRO A 186 -14.42 -36.05 3.78
N SER A 187 -15.75 -36.10 3.81
CA SER A 187 -16.60 -36.65 2.74
C SER A 187 -16.65 -35.81 1.46
N THR A 188 -16.07 -34.60 1.44
CA THR A 188 -15.98 -33.76 0.25
C THR A 188 -15.24 -34.47 -0.88
N LYS A 189 -15.81 -34.48 -2.08
CA LYS A 189 -15.13 -35.01 -3.27
C LYS A 189 -14.05 -34.03 -3.73
N GLY A 190 -12.85 -34.55 -4.03
CA GLY A 190 -11.70 -33.71 -4.39
C GLY A 190 -11.18 -32.86 -3.23
N SER A 191 -10.14 -32.08 -3.49
CA SER A 191 -9.66 -31.05 -2.57
C SER A 191 -10.09 -29.68 -3.08
N ARG A 192 -10.35 -28.76 -2.15
CA ARG A 192 -10.78 -27.39 -2.42
C ARG A 192 -9.84 -26.41 -1.73
N THR A 193 -9.58 -25.29 -2.38
CA THR A 193 -9.10 -24.07 -1.73
C THR A 193 -10.32 -23.27 -1.27
N ILE A 194 -10.35 -22.94 0.02
CA ILE A 194 -11.25 -21.92 0.59
C ILE A 194 -10.39 -20.72 0.97
N SER A 195 -10.64 -19.58 0.34
CA SER A 195 -9.96 -18.31 0.66
C SER A 195 -11.00 -17.27 1.04
N LEU A 196 -10.79 -16.57 2.15
CA LEU A 196 -11.68 -15.52 2.67
C LEU A 196 -10.93 -14.19 2.69
N LEU A 197 -11.60 -13.14 2.20
CA LEU A 197 -11.09 -11.79 2.10
C LEU A 197 -11.99 -10.81 2.85
N PHE A 198 -11.39 -9.80 3.46
CA PHE A 198 -12.07 -8.76 4.23
C PHE A 198 -11.40 -7.40 4.02
N GLY A 199 -12.16 -6.31 4.11
CA GLY A 199 -11.63 -4.96 4.03
C GLY A 199 -12.70 -3.94 3.65
N GLY A 200 -12.35 -2.99 2.78
CA GLY A 200 -13.29 -2.09 2.13
C GLY A 200 -12.77 -1.81 0.72
N GLN A 201 -13.62 -2.07 -0.28
CA GLN A 201 -13.26 -1.91 -1.69
C GLN A 201 -12.86 -0.45 -1.99
N LYS A 202 -11.87 -0.28 -2.86
CA LYS A 202 -11.53 1.03 -3.41
C LYS A 202 -12.65 1.53 -4.35
N LEU A 203 -12.85 2.85 -4.44
CA LEU A 203 -13.80 3.44 -5.41
C LEU A 203 -13.49 3.06 -6.86
N SER A 204 -12.21 2.93 -7.20
CA SER A 204 -11.77 2.47 -8.52
C SER A 204 -12.05 0.98 -8.77
N GLY A 205 -12.42 0.24 -7.72
CA GLY A 205 -12.49 -1.21 -7.75
C GLY A 205 -11.27 -1.92 -7.19
N ASP A 206 -11.44 -3.23 -6.95
CA ASP A 206 -10.38 -4.15 -6.55
C ASP A 206 -10.18 -5.24 -7.62
N ARG A 207 -8.92 -5.61 -7.88
CA ARG A 207 -8.49 -6.80 -8.62
C ARG A 207 -7.99 -7.90 -7.69
N PHE A 208 -8.50 -9.11 -7.92
CA PHE A 208 -8.04 -10.36 -7.31
C PHE A 208 -7.39 -11.24 -8.39
N GLU A 209 -6.16 -11.68 -8.15
CA GLU A 209 -5.45 -12.66 -8.97
C GLU A 209 -5.28 -13.97 -8.22
N LEU A 210 -5.92 -15.03 -8.73
CA LEU A 210 -5.91 -16.35 -8.13
C LEU A 210 -4.97 -17.25 -8.91
N VAL A 211 -3.78 -17.49 -8.36
CA VAL A 211 -2.78 -18.36 -8.96
C VAL A 211 -3.13 -19.81 -8.65
N LEU A 212 -3.30 -20.62 -9.69
CA LEU A 212 -3.64 -22.02 -9.59
C LEU A 212 -2.40 -22.90 -9.76
N ALA A 213 -2.08 -23.73 -8.76
CA ALA A 213 -1.02 -24.73 -8.90
C ALA A 213 -1.31 -25.67 -10.09
N ASN A 214 -2.58 -26.04 -10.28
CA ASN A 214 -3.09 -26.79 -11.42
C ASN A 214 -4.34 -26.11 -11.96
N ALA A 215 -4.47 -26.05 -13.29
CA ALA A 215 -5.63 -25.46 -13.93
C ALA A 215 -6.91 -26.25 -13.60
N ILE A 216 -8.03 -25.54 -13.49
CA ILE A 216 -9.35 -26.15 -13.33
C ILE A 216 -9.88 -26.49 -14.73
N ASP A 217 -10.27 -27.75 -14.97
CA ASP A 217 -10.98 -28.12 -16.20
C ASP A 217 -12.47 -27.84 -16.03
N PRO A 218 -13.03 -26.78 -16.63
CA PRO A 218 -14.42 -26.38 -16.41
C PRO A 218 -15.44 -27.39 -16.92
N LYS A 219 -15.04 -28.37 -17.74
CA LYS A 219 -15.91 -29.42 -18.26
C LYS A 219 -15.91 -30.69 -17.40
N LYS A 220 -15.01 -30.78 -16.42
CA LYS A 220 -14.88 -31.97 -15.56
C LYS A 220 -16.03 -32.01 -14.56
N ALA A 221 -16.78 -33.11 -14.54
CA ALA A 221 -17.89 -33.26 -13.61
C ALA A 221 -17.44 -33.14 -12.14
N GLY A 222 -18.19 -32.35 -11.36
CA GLY A 222 -18.00 -32.18 -9.93
C GLY A 222 -16.86 -31.24 -9.50
N VAL A 223 -16.24 -30.51 -10.44
CA VAL A 223 -15.36 -29.38 -10.11
C VAL A 223 -16.19 -28.15 -9.76
N VAL A 224 -15.65 -27.33 -8.88
CA VAL A 224 -16.21 -26.03 -8.48
C VAL A 224 -15.16 -24.94 -8.67
N ALA A 225 -15.64 -23.75 -9.00
CA ALA A 225 -14.87 -22.52 -8.95
C ALA A 225 -15.88 -21.41 -8.66
N ASN A 226 -16.16 -21.20 -7.38
CA ASN A 226 -17.22 -20.30 -6.95
C ASN A 226 -16.64 -19.08 -6.24
N MET A 227 -17.34 -17.96 -6.34
CA MET A 227 -17.04 -16.72 -5.62
C MET A 227 -18.32 -16.23 -4.95
N GLY A 228 -18.23 -15.81 -3.69
CA GLY A 228 -19.30 -15.06 -3.03
C GLY A 228 -18.81 -13.67 -2.63
N LEU A 229 -19.66 -12.65 -2.73
CA LEU A 229 -19.38 -11.29 -2.27
C LEU A 229 -20.30 -10.91 -1.13
N GLY A 230 -19.81 -10.13 -0.17
CA GLY A 230 -20.61 -9.48 0.87
C GLY A 230 -20.57 -7.96 0.69
N ILE A 231 -21.75 -7.37 0.54
CA ILE A 231 -21.93 -5.96 0.18
C ILE A 231 -22.90 -5.34 1.19
N SER A 232 -22.52 -4.19 1.74
CA SER A 232 -23.38 -3.39 2.60
C SER A 232 -23.70 -2.04 1.94
N TYR A 233 -24.72 -1.35 2.46
CA TYR A 233 -25.21 -0.07 1.98
C TYR A 233 -25.63 -0.06 0.51
N SER A 234 -26.05 -1.22 -0.01
CA SER A 234 -26.52 -1.37 -1.38
C SER A 234 -28.04 -1.47 -1.43
N PHE A 235 -28.69 -0.67 -2.28
CA PHE A 235 -30.14 -0.60 -2.39
C PHE A 235 -30.64 -0.71 -3.85
N GLN A 236 -31.38 -1.78 -4.13
CA GLN A 236 -31.88 -2.09 -5.48
C GLN A 236 -33.40 -2.29 -5.55
N SER A 237 -34.13 -2.13 -4.43
CA SER A 237 -35.58 -2.12 -4.43
C SER A 237 -36.15 -1.14 -5.46
N ASN A 238 -37.17 -1.61 -6.20
CA ASN A 238 -37.80 -0.87 -7.29
C ASN A 238 -36.85 -0.50 -8.46
N GLY A 239 -35.74 -1.23 -8.61
CA GLY A 239 -34.79 -1.02 -9.72
C GLY A 239 -33.92 0.22 -9.56
N ILE A 240 -33.69 0.68 -8.33
CA ILE A 240 -32.68 1.71 -8.07
C ILE A 240 -31.30 1.21 -8.52
N GLN A 241 -30.52 2.15 -9.05
CA GLN A 241 -29.26 1.87 -9.74
C GLN A 241 -28.05 2.07 -8.81
N GLN A 242 -28.08 1.44 -7.64
CA GLN A 242 -26.90 1.24 -6.80
C GLN A 242 -26.38 -0.17 -7.06
N TYR A 243 -25.19 -0.25 -7.65
CA TYR A 243 -24.63 -1.52 -8.08
C TYR A 243 -23.14 -1.42 -8.29
N SER A 244 -22.55 -2.60 -8.16
CA SER A 244 -21.18 -2.91 -8.50
C SER A 244 -21.13 -3.79 -9.75
N SER A 245 -20.03 -3.72 -10.48
CA SER A 245 -19.80 -4.57 -11.66
C SER A 245 -18.62 -5.49 -11.44
N ILE A 246 -18.75 -6.72 -11.91
CA ILE A 246 -17.76 -7.78 -11.77
C ILE A 246 -17.35 -8.27 -13.16
N ASP A 247 -16.05 -8.30 -13.43
CA ASP A 247 -15.45 -8.91 -14.61
C ASP A 247 -14.55 -10.09 -14.20
N VAL A 248 -14.57 -11.19 -14.96
CA VAL A 248 -13.70 -12.36 -14.77
C VAL A 248 -12.92 -12.61 -16.05
N ASN A 249 -11.59 -12.60 -15.97
CA ASN A 249 -10.68 -12.72 -17.10
C ASN A 249 -11.07 -11.75 -18.25
N GLY A 250 -11.31 -10.48 -17.89
CA GLY A 250 -11.67 -9.41 -18.83
C GLY A 250 -13.10 -9.48 -19.40
N LYS A 251 -13.95 -10.39 -18.90
CA LYS A 251 -15.34 -10.55 -19.37
C LYS A 251 -16.34 -10.26 -18.26
N ARG A 252 -17.39 -9.51 -18.60
CA ARG A 252 -18.49 -9.19 -17.68
C ARG A 252 -19.17 -10.43 -17.12
N LEU A 253 -19.17 -10.52 -15.80
CA LEU A 253 -19.94 -11.47 -14.99
C LEU A 253 -21.26 -10.87 -14.53
N SER A 254 -21.22 -9.66 -13.96
CA SER A 254 -22.42 -8.96 -13.47
C SER A 254 -22.30 -7.44 -13.57
N THR A 255 -23.41 -6.76 -13.86
CA THR A 255 -23.58 -5.29 -13.77
C THR A 255 -24.68 -4.94 -12.75
N ALA A 256 -24.95 -5.85 -11.82
CA ALA A 256 -26.03 -5.71 -10.86
C ALA A 256 -25.66 -6.20 -9.46
N ALA A 257 -24.37 -6.47 -9.19
CA ALA A 257 -23.93 -6.94 -7.89
C ALA A 257 -24.28 -5.91 -6.81
N GLY A 258 -24.92 -6.34 -5.74
CA GLY A 258 -25.45 -5.47 -4.69
C GLY A 258 -26.93 -5.76 -4.41
N GLY A 259 -27.56 -4.88 -3.66
CA GLY A 259 -28.91 -5.03 -3.15
C GLY A 259 -28.95 -5.43 -1.68
N GLU A 260 -30.17 -5.50 -1.16
CA GLU A 260 -30.50 -5.71 0.24
C GLU A 260 -31.27 -7.03 0.48
N ASP A 261 -30.95 -8.06 -0.29
CA ASP A 261 -31.75 -9.27 -0.39
C ASP A 261 -31.57 -10.27 0.75
N ASP A 262 -30.53 -10.09 1.58
CA ASP A 262 -30.39 -10.68 2.93
C ASP A 262 -30.79 -9.71 4.05
N GLY A 263 -31.22 -8.51 3.67
CA GLY A 263 -31.50 -7.41 4.56
C GLY A 263 -32.92 -6.88 4.42
N LYS A 264 -33.04 -5.55 4.48
CA LYS A 264 -34.28 -4.79 4.44
C LYS A 264 -34.08 -3.45 3.72
N PRO A 265 -35.12 -2.89 3.08
CA PRO A 265 -35.02 -1.71 2.21
C PRO A 265 -34.92 -0.37 3.00
N PHE A 266 -33.98 -0.28 3.93
CA PHE A 266 -33.70 0.91 4.74
C PHE A 266 -32.26 0.89 5.29
N ASN A 267 -31.69 2.07 5.55
CA ASN A 267 -30.37 2.19 6.20
C ASN A 267 -30.37 1.46 7.56
N GLY A 268 -29.29 0.76 7.89
CA GLY A 268 -29.25 -0.17 9.02
C GLY A 268 -29.82 -1.56 8.69
N GLY A 269 -29.99 -1.85 7.41
CA GLY A 269 -30.44 -3.16 6.93
C GLY A 269 -30.04 -3.47 5.50
N LEU A 270 -29.20 -2.65 4.88
CA LEU A 270 -28.81 -2.80 3.47
C LEU A 270 -27.63 -3.76 3.37
N ILE A 271 -27.90 -5.06 3.31
CA ILE A 271 -26.85 -6.08 3.23
C ILE A 271 -27.24 -7.24 2.33
N THR A 272 -26.23 -7.79 1.67
CA THR A 272 -26.28 -9.03 0.89
C THR A 272 -24.98 -9.82 1.07
N VAL A 273 -25.05 -11.15 1.04
CA VAL A 273 -23.91 -12.02 0.82
C VAL A 273 -24.26 -13.21 -0.06
N GLY A 274 -23.45 -13.44 -1.11
CA GLY A 274 -23.59 -14.65 -1.91
C GLY A 274 -23.29 -15.89 -1.08
N GLY A 275 -24.30 -16.70 -0.79
CA GLY A 275 -24.22 -17.79 0.19
C GLY A 275 -25.48 -18.64 0.28
N VAL A 276 -25.97 -18.83 1.50
CA VAL A 276 -27.16 -19.66 1.76
C VAL A 276 -28.41 -18.91 1.36
N GLY A 277 -29.13 -19.44 0.37
CA GLY A 277 -30.33 -18.81 -0.19
C GLY A 277 -30.18 -18.58 -1.69
N ASP A 278 -28.94 -18.57 -2.18
CA ASP A 278 -28.59 -18.13 -3.53
C ASP A 278 -28.28 -19.31 -4.46
N ALA A 279 -28.24 -19.02 -5.76
CA ALA A 279 -27.93 -19.97 -6.79
C ALA A 279 -26.54 -19.69 -7.36
N ILE A 280 -25.81 -20.72 -7.77
CA ILE A 280 -24.53 -20.55 -8.48
C ILE A 280 -24.72 -20.14 -9.95
N ASP A 281 -25.96 -19.95 -10.39
CA ASP A 281 -26.30 -19.62 -11.76
C ASP A 281 -26.05 -18.12 -11.96
N ASN A 282 -24.99 -17.79 -12.69
CA ASN A 282 -24.66 -16.40 -12.98
C ASN A 282 -25.84 -15.66 -13.67
N PRO A 283 -25.92 -14.32 -13.54
CA PRO A 283 -26.93 -13.51 -14.21
C PRO A 283 -27.08 -13.84 -15.69
N ALA A 284 -28.31 -14.15 -16.12
CA ALA A 284 -28.59 -14.57 -17.50
C ALA A 284 -28.22 -13.50 -18.54
N ASN A 285 -28.31 -12.23 -18.17
CA ASN A 285 -27.76 -11.11 -18.93
C ASN A 285 -26.75 -10.35 -18.05
N PRO A 286 -25.44 -10.60 -18.20
CA PRO A 286 -24.40 -9.94 -17.41
C PRO A 286 -24.37 -8.40 -17.53
N LEU A 287 -25.01 -7.83 -18.56
CA LEU A 287 -25.10 -6.39 -18.81
C LEU A 287 -26.43 -5.77 -18.35
N ALA A 288 -27.36 -6.57 -17.83
CA ALA A 288 -28.59 -6.03 -17.27
C ALA A 288 -28.28 -5.24 -16.00
N THR A 289 -28.93 -4.08 -15.89
CA THR A 289 -28.93 -3.28 -14.67
C THR A 289 -29.91 -3.85 -13.65
N PRO A 290 -29.76 -3.52 -12.35
CA PRO A 290 -30.70 -3.94 -11.33
C PRO A 290 -32.15 -3.56 -11.65
N THR A 291 -33.07 -4.48 -11.34
CA THR A 291 -34.53 -4.27 -11.40
C THR A 291 -35.20 -4.50 -10.04
N ASN A 292 -34.53 -5.22 -9.15
CA ASN A 292 -34.93 -5.57 -7.79
C ASN A 292 -33.71 -6.14 -7.03
N PRO A 293 -33.77 -6.34 -5.70
CA PRO A 293 -32.64 -6.80 -4.89
C PRO A 293 -32.08 -8.18 -5.25
N ARG A 294 -32.83 -9.03 -5.97
CA ARG A 294 -32.41 -10.37 -6.44
C ARG A 294 -32.09 -10.37 -7.94
N SER A 295 -31.72 -9.22 -8.51
CA SER A 295 -31.29 -9.13 -9.93
C SER A 295 -29.93 -9.81 -10.14
N ASP A 296 -29.15 -9.80 -9.08
CA ASP A 296 -27.98 -10.61 -8.82
C ASP A 296 -28.18 -11.27 -7.44
N ASP A 297 -27.41 -12.30 -7.11
CA ASP A 297 -27.46 -12.98 -5.81
C ASP A 297 -26.07 -13.17 -5.19
N GLU A 298 -25.09 -12.42 -5.72
CA GLU A 298 -23.73 -12.30 -5.22
C GLU A 298 -22.92 -13.62 -5.15
N LEU A 299 -23.51 -14.74 -5.61
CA LEU A 299 -22.93 -16.08 -5.60
C LEU A 299 -22.68 -16.57 -7.04
N TYR A 300 -21.42 -16.55 -7.45
CA TYR A 300 -21.07 -16.78 -8.85
C TYR A 300 -20.36 -18.10 -9.07
N SER A 301 -20.64 -18.71 -10.23
CA SER A 301 -19.75 -19.70 -10.84
C SER A 301 -18.76 -19.03 -11.78
N LEU A 302 -17.46 -19.17 -11.50
CA LEU A 302 -16.38 -18.70 -12.36
C LEU A 302 -16.12 -19.62 -13.56
N LEU A 303 -16.59 -20.87 -13.52
CA LEU A 303 -16.31 -21.91 -14.53
C LEU A 303 -16.57 -21.47 -15.99
N PRO A 304 -17.64 -20.73 -16.33
CA PRO A 304 -17.89 -20.28 -17.71
C PRO A 304 -16.80 -19.37 -18.30
N TYR A 305 -15.98 -18.76 -17.43
CA TYR A 305 -14.93 -17.81 -17.80
C TYR A 305 -13.54 -18.45 -17.88
N LEU A 306 -13.43 -19.74 -17.55
CA LEU A 306 -12.16 -20.45 -17.48
C LEU A 306 -11.90 -21.32 -18.72
N LYS A 307 -10.62 -21.53 -19.01
CA LYS A 307 -10.10 -22.55 -19.92
C LYS A 307 -9.28 -23.54 -19.10
N LYS A 308 -9.21 -24.81 -19.55
CA LYS A 308 -8.39 -25.86 -18.92
C LYS A 308 -6.88 -25.57 -18.86
N THR A 309 -6.43 -24.50 -19.52
CA THR A 309 -5.04 -24.05 -19.56
C THR A 309 -4.78 -22.88 -18.61
N ASP A 310 -5.82 -22.25 -18.07
CA ASP A 310 -5.66 -21.04 -17.26
C ASP A 310 -4.96 -21.37 -15.95
N LYS A 311 -3.91 -20.60 -15.66
CA LYS A 311 -3.11 -20.69 -14.44
C LYS A 311 -3.38 -19.56 -13.46
N ILE A 312 -4.06 -18.52 -13.94
CA ILE A 312 -4.50 -17.38 -13.15
C ILE A 312 -5.98 -17.17 -13.46
N ILE A 313 -6.78 -16.89 -12.44
CA ILE A 313 -8.12 -16.32 -12.60
C ILE A 313 -8.03 -14.87 -12.13
N ARG A 314 -8.38 -13.92 -13.00
CA ARG A 314 -8.46 -12.50 -12.66
C ARG A 314 -9.90 -12.12 -12.42
N ILE A 315 -10.19 -11.47 -11.31
CA ILE A 315 -11.49 -10.88 -11.01
C ILE A 315 -11.28 -9.40 -10.76
N ASP A 316 -12.02 -8.59 -11.50
CA ASP A 316 -12.09 -7.15 -11.31
C ASP A 316 -13.46 -6.79 -10.78
N THR A 317 -13.49 -6.01 -9.72
CA THR A 317 -14.70 -5.40 -9.17
C THR A 317 -14.64 -3.90 -9.43
N LYS A 318 -15.78 -3.24 -9.63
CA LYS A 318 -15.87 -1.78 -9.70
C LYS A 318 -17.17 -1.35 -9.04
N ASN A 319 -17.18 -0.15 -8.45
CA ASN A 319 -18.38 0.45 -7.87
C ASN A 319 -18.79 1.73 -8.64
N PRO A 320 -19.52 1.60 -9.76
CA PRO A 320 -19.99 2.75 -10.53
C PRO A 320 -20.92 3.71 -9.77
N SER A 321 -21.69 3.22 -8.78
CA SER A 321 -22.60 4.07 -8.02
C SER A 321 -21.88 4.90 -6.95
N ASN A 322 -20.68 4.48 -6.53
CA ASN A 322 -19.83 5.09 -5.49
C ASN A 322 -20.45 5.04 -4.09
N ASP A 323 -21.41 4.15 -3.85
CA ASP A 323 -22.11 3.99 -2.57
C ASP A 323 -22.17 2.55 -2.07
N ASP A 324 -21.96 1.54 -2.93
CA ASP A 324 -21.84 0.15 -2.48
C ASP A 324 -20.56 -0.10 -1.67
N ASN A 325 -20.69 -0.69 -0.48
CA ASN A 325 -19.56 -1.08 0.34
C ASN A 325 -19.33 -2.59 0.24
N ILE A 326 -18.60 -3.04 -0.78
CA ILE A 326 -18.06 -4.41 -0.81
C ILE A 326 -16.98 -4.52 0.26
N PHE A 327 -17.18 -5.41 1.23
CA PHE A 327 -16.31 -5.53 2.41
C PHE A 327 -15.89 -6.98 2.70
N PHE A 328 -16.52 -7.95 2.04
CA PHE A 328 -16.22 -9.36 2.17
C PHE A 328 -16.23 -10.05 0.79
N ALA A 329 -15.34 -11.02 0.60
CA ALA A 329 -15.38 -11.94 -0.53
C ALA A 329 -14.84 -13.31 -0.11
N TYR A 330 -15.28 -14.37 -0.77
CA TYR A 330 -14.67 -15.68 -0.64
C TYR A 330 -14.58 -16.43 -1.96
N PHE A 331 -13.65 -17.40 -2.01
CA PHE A 331 -13.47 -18.30 -3.14
C PHE A 331 -13.52 -19.76 -2.67
N ASP A 332 -14.26 -20.60 -3.40
CA ASP A 332 -14.28 -22.07 -3.27
C ASP A 332 -13.85 -22.72 -4.59
N LEU A 333 -12.60 -23.21 -4.65
CA LEU A 333 -11.95 -23.64 -5.88
C LEU A 333 -11.50 -25.09 -5.83
N SER A 334 -11.79 -25.88 -6.87
CA SER A 334 -11.30 -27.25 -7.05
C SER A 334 -9.85 -27.34 -7.54
N ALA A 335 -8.99 -26.43 -7.07
CA ALA A 335 -7.56 -26.42 -7.30
C ALA A 335 -6.87 -25.88 -6.04
N ASN A 336 -5.59 -26.25 -5.85
CA ASN A 336 -4.75 -25.54 -4.90
C ASN A 336 -4.47 -24.16 -5.50
N ALA A 337 -5.01 -23.13 -4.88
CA ALA A 337 -4.93 -21.76 -5.32
C ALA A 337 -4.46 -20.85 -4.19
N SER A 338 -3.90 -19.71 -4.57
CA SER A 338 -3.62 -18.61 -3.66
C SER A 338 -4.05 -17.29 -4.26
N VAL A 339 -4.62 -16.42 -3.44
CA VAL A 339 -5.16 -15.12 -3.87
C VAL A 339 -4.14 -14.02 -3.58
N ASN A 340 -3.80 -13.21 -4.58
CA ASN A 340 -2.85 -12.08 -4.48
C ASN A 340 -1.57 -12.43 -3.72
N LYS A 341 -1.05 -13.64 -3.99
CA LYS A 341 0.11 -14.15 -3.28
C LYS A 341 1.37 -13.44 -3.75
N ASP A 342 2.15 -12.99 -2.79
CA ASP A 342 3.49 -12.44 -2.93
C ASP A 342 4.36 -13.21 -1.92
N THR A 343 5.13 -14.17 -2.42
CA THR A 343 5.84 -15.15 -1.59
C THR A 343 7.07 -14.58 -0.93
N ASP A 344 7.75 -13.63 -1.57
CA ASP A 344 8.96 -13.01 -1.06
C ASP A 344 8.75 -11.58 -0.55
N GLU A 345 7.52 -11.06 -0.57
CA GLU A 345 7.12 -9.79 0.04
C GLU A 345 7.85 -8.57 -0.55
N ASP A 346 8.06 -8.56 -1.87
CA ASP A 346 8.61 -7.42 -2.59
C ASP A 346 7.55 -6.50 -3.25
N GLY A 347 6.26 -6.79 -3.02
CA GLY A 347 5.16 -5.99 -3.55
C GLY A 347 4.74 -6.40 -4.97
N LEU A 348 5.45 -7.31 -5.62
CA LEU A 348 5.04 -7.92 -6.88
C LEU A 348 4.38 -9.28 -6.60
N LEU A 349 3.29 -9.57 -7.30
CA LEU A 349 2.59 -10.83 -7.07
C LEU A 349 3.35 -11.99 -7.73
N ASP A 350 3.34 -13.17 -7.10
CA ASP A 350 3.84 -14.45 -7.66
C ASP A 350 3.34 -14.64 -9.10
N ALA A 351 2.09 -14.24 -9.35
CA ALA A 351 1.43 -14.29 -10.65
C ALA A 351 2.18 -13.47 -11.71
N TRP A 352 2.55 -12.24 -11.35
CA TRP A 352 3.21 -11.30 -12.24
C TRP A 352 4.62 -11.76 -12.55
N GLU A 353 5.34 -12.25 -11.55
CA GLU A 353 6.73 -12.69 -11.70
C GLU A 353 6.86 -14.03 -12.44
N LEU A 354 5.87 -14.92 -12.33
CA LEU A 354 5.86 -16.22 -13.03
C LEU A 354 5.33 -16.12 -14.47
N TYR A 355 4.34 -15.26 -14.70
CA TYR A 355 3.55 -15.29 -15.94
C TYR A 355 3.48 -13.94 -16.67
N GLY A 356 4.02 -12.88 -16.10
CA GLY A 356 3.91 -11.52 -16.59
C GLY A 356 2.71 -10.77 -16.00
N TYR A 357 2.82 -9.44 -15.96
CA TYR A 357 1.76 -8.54 -15.53
C TYR A 357 0.87 -8.16 -16.73
N ASP A 358 -0.41 -8.45 -16.59
CA ASP A 358 -1.49 -8.13 -17.53
C ASP A 358 -2.42 -7.16 -16.79
N ALA A 359 -2.27 -5.88 -17.10
CA ALA A 359 -2.79 -4.77 -16.31
C ALA A 359 -4.27 -4.53 -16.57
N ASP A 360 -4.77 -4.82 -17.77
CA ASP A 360 -6.18 -4.64 -18.12
C ASP A 360 -6.98 -5.95 -18.11
N GLY A 361 -6.32 -7.10 -18.00
CA GLY A 361 -6.97 -8.40 -17.93
C GLY A 361 -7.46 -8.92 -19.28
N ASP A 362 -6.98 -8.36 -20.40
CA ASP A 362 -7.36 -8.77 -21.75
C ASP A 362 -6.72 -10.11 -22.19
N GLY A 363 -5.81 -10.64 -21.37
CA GLY A 363 -5.08 -11.89 -21.60
C GLY A 363 -3.78 -11.71 -22.38
N LYS A 364 -3.38 -10.47 -22.70
CA LYS A 364 -2.08 -10.10 -23.26
C LYS A 364 -1.20 -9.54 -22.14
N ILE A 365 0.05 -9.98 -22.09
CA ILE A 365 0.99 -9.49 -21.09
C ILE A 365 1.47 -8.08 -21.48
N ASP A 366 1.31 -7.12 -20.56
CA ASP A 366 1.77 -5.74 -20.70
C ASP A 366 3.22 -5.56 -20.25
N VAL A 367 3.60 -6.24 -19.15
CA VAL A 367 4.98 -6.23 -18.63
C VAL A 367 5.44 -7.66 -18.39
N ASP A 368 6.42 -8.10 -19.17
CA ASP A 368 6.98 -9.45 -19.10
C ASP A 368 8.08 -9.54 -18.03
N LEU A 369 7.68 -9.53 -16.77
CA LEU A 369 8.58 -9.65 -15.61
C LEU A 369 9.47 -10.91 -15.64
N PRO A 370 8.99 -12.10 -16.06
CA PRO A 370 9.86 -13.26 -16.23
C PRO A 370 11.05 -12.97 -17.16
N LYS A 371 10.83 -12.26 -18.27
CA LYS A 371 11.91 -11.86 -19.19
C LYS A 371 12.84 -10.80 -18.60
N LEU A 372 12.34 -9.97 -17.68
CA LEU A 372 13.15 -8.99 -16.98
C LEU A 372 13.98 -9.60 -15.84
N GLY A 373 13.72 -10.86 -15.49
CA GLY A 373 14.49 -11.62 -14.50
C GLY A 373 13.84 -11.72 -13.12
N ALA A 374 12.52 -11.49 -13.03
CA ALA A 374 11.76 -11.62 -11.80
C ALA A 374 11.80 -13.03 -11.21
N ASN A 375 11.69 -13.13 -9.89
CA ASN A 375 11.74 -14.38 -9.16
C ASN A 375 10.99 -14.26 -7.83
N TYR A 376 9.78 -14.83 -7.79
CA TYR A 376 8.89 -14.92 -6.62
C TYR A 376 9.44 -15.54 -5.33
N LYS A 377 10.70 -15.97 -5.32
CA LYS A 377 11.40 -16.47 -4.13
C LYS A 377 12.61 -15.63 -3.76
N LYS A 378 12.80 -14.48 -4.40
CA LYS A 378 13.89 -13.57 -4.16
C LYS A 378 13.46 -12.16 -4.55
N LYS A 379 13.29 -11.33 -3.53
CA LYS A 379 12.90 -9.92 -3.65
C LYS A 379 13.62 -9.22 -4.81
N ASP A 380 12.83 -8.57 -5.64
CA ASP A 380 13.24 -7.84 -6.81
C ASP A 380 12.84 -6.36 -6.71
N ILE A 381 13.67 -5.50 -7.31
CA ILE A 381 13.38 -4.08 -7.49
C ILE A 381 13.66 -3.74 -8.95
N PHE A 382 12.64 -3.28 -9.66
CA PHE A 382 12.77 -2.86 -11.05
C PHE A 382 12.95 -1.34 -11.12
N ILE A 383 13.99 -0.89 -11.84
CA ILE A 383 14.28 0.53 -12.03
C ILE A 383 14.30 0.82 -13.53
N GLY A 384 13.32 1.58 -13.98
CA GLY A 384 13.29 2.11 -15.34
C GLY A 384 14.04 3.43 -15.38
N TYR A 385 15.10 3.53 -16.16
CA TYR A 385 15.96 4.72 -16.14
C TYR A 385 16.14 5.37 -17.51
N ALA A 386 16.09 6.70 -17.52
CA ALA A 386 16.41 7.55 -18.66
C ALA A 386 17.49 8.57 -18.26
N TRP A 387 18.16 9.16 -19.25
CA TRP A 387 19.20 10.16 -19.02
C TRP A 387 19.14 11.30 -20.02
N MET A 388 19.53 12.49 -19.59
CA MET A 388 19.69 13.62 -20.50
C MET A 388 20.89 13.44 -21.43
N ASN A 389 20.72 13.74 -22.72
CA ASN A 389 21.83 13.94 -23.63
C ASN A 389 22.75 15.07 -23.15
N ALA A 390 23.99 15.07 -23.64
CA ALA A 390 24.89 16.20 -23.45
C ALA A 390 24.28 17.45 -24.09
N SER A 391 24.33 18.58 -23.39
CA SER A 391 24.14 19.87 -24.04
C SER A 391 25.34 20.20 -24.95
N ALA A 392 25.23 21.27 -25.74
CA ALA A 392 26.37 21.76 -26.52
C ALA A 392 27.57 22.20 -25.65
N ALA A 393 27.36 22.44 -24.35
CA ALA A 393 28.39 22.83 -23.40
C ALA A 393 28.96 21.65 -22.60
N GLU A 394 28.41 20.45 -22.75
CA GLU A 394 28.83 19.27 -21.97
C GLU A 394 29.63 18.29 -22.82
N ALA A 395 30.66 17.70 -22.21
CA ALA A 395 31.50 16.69 -22.86
C ALA A 395 30.83 15.30 -22.91
N SER A 396 29.88 15.04 -22.02
CA SER A 396 29.25 13.73 -21.82
C SER A 396 27.76 13.90 -21.53
N SER A 397 26.97 12.92 -21.93
CA SER A 397 25.58 12.80 -21.47
C SER A 397 25.52 12.39 -20.00
N HIS A 398 24.36 12.58 -19.37
CA HIS A 398 24.06 12.14 -18.01
C HIS A 398 23.81 10.63 -17.90
N GLN A 399 24.32 9.83 -18.84
CA GLN A 399 24.12 8.38 -18.84
C GLN A 399 24.96 7.73 -17.75
N PRO A 400 24.36 7.01 -16.78
CA PRO A 400 25.14 6.25 -15.81
C PRO A 400 25.86 5.09 -16.52
N SER A 401 27.13 4.90 -16.20
CA SER A 401 27.90 3.77 -16.75
C SER A 401 27.40 2.43 -16.20
N ALA A 402 27.64 1.33 -16.93
CA ALA A 402 27.30 -0.01 -16.44
C ALA A 402 27.96 -0.34 -15.09
N ALA A 403 29.15 0.21 -14.80
CA ALA A 403 29.82 0.03 -13.52
C ALA A 403 29.07 0.71 -12.37
N VAL A 404 28.51 1.90 -12.60
CA VAL A 404 27.70 2.64 -11.61
C VAL A 404 26.47 1.82 -11.23
N LEU A 405 25.72 1.35 -12.23
CA LEU A 405 24.53 0.51 -12.00
C LEU A 405 24.91 -0.81 -11.29
N ALA A 406 26.00 -1.45 -11.71
CA ALA A 406 26.48 -2.69 -11.08
C ALA A 406 26.92 -2.50 -9.61
N ALA A 407 27.40 -1.31 -9.22
CA ALA A 407 27.73 -1.03 -7.83
C ALA A 407 26.49 -1.02 -6.93
N VAL A 408 25.39 -0.41 -7.40
CA VAL A 408 24.10 -0.42 -6.72
C VAL A 408 23.57 -1.85 -6.63
N GLN A 409 23.54 -2.59 -7.75
CA GLN A 409 23.12 -4.00 -7.77
C GLN A 409 23.92 -4.87 -6.78
N LYS A 410 25.24 -4.66 -6.70
CA LYS A 410 26.11 -5.40 -5.79
C LYS A 410 25.79 -5.12 -4.32
N SER A 411 25.44 -3.88 -3.98
CA SER A 411 25.05 -3.52 -2.61
C SER A 411 23.77 -4.26 -2.19
N PHE A 412 22.72 -4.17 -3.01
CA PHE A 412 21.45 -4.85 -2.78
C PHE A 412 21.59 -6.39 -2.78
N ALA A 413 22.39 -6.95 -3.67
CA ALA A 413 22.66 -8.39 -3.68
C ALA A 413 23.37 -8.87 -2.39
N ALA A 414 24.11 -8.00 -1.71
CA ALA A 414 24.76 -8.27 -0.43
C ALA A 414 23.91 -7.87 0.78
N ALA A 415 22.70 -7.34 0.58
CA ALA A 415 21.81 -6.91 1.66
C ALA A 415 21.49 -8.09 2.60
N PRO A 416 21.38 -7.85 3.93
CA PRO A 416 21.09 -8.90 4.90
C PRO A 416 19.61 -9.29 4.95
N VAL A 417 18.86 -9.03 3.86
CA VAL A 417 17.42 -9.30 3.75
C VAL A 417 17.18 -10.75 3.40
N LEU A 418 16.30 -11.42 4.14
CA LEU A 418 15.97 -12.82 3.94
C LEU A 418 14.92 -13.01 2.84
N ASN A 419 15.09 -14.08 2.09
CA ASN A 419 14.12 -14.57 1.12
C ASN A 419 13.59 -15.96 1.51
N PRO A 420 12.42 -16.36 0.97
CA PRO A 420 11.90 -17.71 1.09
C PRO A 420 12.95 -18.78 0.76
N GLY A 421 13.12 -19.75 1.65
CA GLY A 421 14.14 -20.81 1.50
C GLY A 421 15.54 -20.46 2.01
N GLY A 422 15.75 -19.26 2.58
CA GLY A 422 16.96 -18.89 3.31
C GLY A 422 18.07 -18.11 2.59
N PRO A 423 18.12 -17.93 1.25
CA PRO A 423 19.14 -17.06 0.66
C PRO A 423 18.88 -15.58 1.03
N LYS A 424 19.94 -14.78 1.04
CA LYS A 424 19.89 -13.34 1.34
C LYS A 424 20.08 -12.49 0.10
N GLY A 425 19.66 -11.22 0.19
CA GLY A 425 19.90 -10.18 -0.81
C GLY A 425 18.69 -9.90 -1.70
N ILE A 426 18.75 -8.79 -2.40
CA ILE A 426 17.71 -8.29 -3.30
C ILE A 426 18.29 -8.24 -4.72
N SER A 427 17.53 -8.59 -5.76
CA SER A 427 17.94 -8.30 -7.14
C SER A 427 17.44 -6.93 -7.56
N VAL A 428 18.32 -6.11 -8.13
CA VAL A 428 17.93 -4.84 -8.74
C VAL A 428 18.07 -4.97 -10.25
N HIS A 429 17.00 -4.68 -10.97
CA HIS A 429 16.90 -4.81 -12.42
C HIS A 429 16.81 -3.44 -13.07
N PHE A 430 17.89 -2.98 -13.70
CA PHE A 430 17.91 -1.73 -14.44
C PHE A 430 17.43 -1.93 -15.88
N VAL A 431 16.38 -1.21 -16.27
CA VAL A 431 15.79 -1.23 -17.62
C VAL A 431 15.94 0.15 -18.26
N SER A 432 16.73 0.21 -19.33
CA SER A 432 16.98 1.46 -20.05
C SER A 432 15.75 1.91 -20.84
N LYS A 433 15.38 3.18 -20.67
CA LYS A 433 14.38 3.90 -21.48
C LYS A 433 14.99 4.86 -22.50
N GLY A 434 16.33 4.89 -22.58
CA GLY A 434 17.09 5.66 -23.55
C GLY A 434 17.38 7.10 -23.13
N ALA A 435 17.95 7.84 -24.07
CA ALA A 435 18.32 9.24 -23.88
C ALA A 435 17.14 10.17 -24.14
N VAL A 436 17.03 11.25 -23.36
CA VAL A 436 16.04 12.33 -23.53
C VAL A 436 16.74 13.64 -23.91
N PRO A 437 16.00 14.63 -24.47
CA PRO A 437 16.56 15.95 -24.71
C PRO A 437 17.14 16.58 -23.44
N HIS A 438 18.25 17.29 -23.59
CA HIS A 438 18.86 18.00 -22.47
C HIS A 438 17.94 19.14 -22.00
N LYS A 439 17.72 19.22 -20.70
CA LYS A 439 17.09 20.37 -20.04
C LYS A 439 17.98 20.78 -18.87
N ASP A 440 18.55 21.98 -18.98
CA ASP A 440 19.53 22.47 -18.02
C ASP A 440 18.97 22.58 -16.59
N ASN A 441 17.68 22.85 -16.44
CA ASN A 441 17.06 22.98 -15.13
C ASN A 441 15.62 22.45 -15.16
N LEU A 442 15.31 21.45 -14.34
CA LEU A 442 13.94 20.99 -14.08
C LEU A 442 13.26 21.96 -13.10
N ASP A 443 12.26 22.70 -13.56
CA ASP A 443 11.56 23.72 -12.77
C ASP A 443 10.17 24.07 -13.37
N PRO A 444 9.06 23.71 -12.70
CA PRO A 444 9.00 22.90 -11.47
C PRO A 444 9.46 21.46 -11.69
N VAL A 445 10.25 20.93 -10.77
CA VAL A 445 10.94 19.62 -10.89
C VAL A 445 10.02 18.50 -11.39
N TRP A 446 8.91 18.27 -10.68
CA TRP A 446 8.02 17.15 -10.95
C TRP A 446 7.16 17.35 -12.19
N THR A 447 6.79 18.59 -12.53
CA THR A 447 6.09 18.89 -13.78
C THR A 447 6.96 18.55 -14.98
N ASP A 448 8.23 18.91 -14.93
CA ASP A 448 9.17 18.60 -16.00
C ASP A 448 9.54 17.12 -16.04
N PHE A 449 9.73 16.50 -14.87
CA PHE A 449 9.94 15.06 -14.76
C PHE A 449 8.79 14.31 -15.44
N ASP A 450 7.53 14.63 -15.09
CA ASP A 450 6.35 13.96 -15.64
C ASP A 450 6.28 14.16 -17.16
N ALA A 451 6.52 15.39 -17.65
CA ALA A 451 6.53 15.66 -19.09
C ALA A 451 7.61 14.87 -19.87
N ILE A 452 8.76 14.57 -19.24
CA ILE A 452 9.86 13.82 -19.83
C ILE A 452 9.65 12.30 -19.71
N MET A 453 9.26 11.84 -18.53
CA MET A 453 9.25 10.42 -18.17
C MET A 453 7.94 9.73 -18.53
N ASP A 454 6.79 10.40 -18.42
CA ASP A 454 5.49 9.78 -18.70
C ASP A 454 5.38 9.15 -20.11
N PRO A 455 5.88 9.80 -21.18
CA PRO A 455 5.85 9.20 -22.52
C PRO A 455 6.72 7.95 -22.68
N LEU A 456 7.65 7.69 -21.76
CA LEU A 456 8.59 6.55 -21.82
C LEU A 456 8.06 5.28 -21.12
N PHE A 457 6.96 5.42 -20.37
CA PHE A 457 6.38 4.33 -19.56
C PHE A 457 4.89 4.19 -19.82
N THR A 458 4.46 2.95 -20.10
CA THR A 458 3.03 2.64 -20.11
C THR A 458 2.46 2.74 -18.69
N SER A 459 1.14 2.85 -18.56
CA SER A 459 0.48 2.82 -17.25
C SER A 459 0.79 1.54 -16.47
N ALA A 460 0.93 0.41 -17.17
CA ALA A 460 1.30 -0.88 -16.56
C ALA A 460 2.74 -0.87 -16.03
N GLU A 461 3.69 -0.30 -16.79
CA GLU A 461 5.09 -0.19 -16.35
C GLU A 461 5.25 0.69 -15.10
N ARG A 462 4.40 1.71 -14.91
CA ARG A 462 4.43 2.55 -13.71
C ARG A 462 4.04 1.82 -12.42
N GLN A 463 3.42 0.63 -12.53
CA GLN A 463 3.11 -0.24 -11.39
C GLN A 463 4.29 -1.12 -10.96
N ILE A 464 5.36 -1.14 -11.76
CA ILE A 464 6.48 -2.07 -11.64
C ILE A 464 7.78 -1.33 -11.38
N PHE A 465 8.00 -0.20 -12.06
CA PHE A 465 9.30 0.47 -12.08
C PHE A 465 9.34 1.65 -11.11
N HIS A 466 10.37 1.67 -10.25
CA HIS A 466 10.88 2.94 -9.78
C HIS A 466 11.49 3.69 -10.97
N ARG A 467 11.10 4.96 -11.18
CA ARG A 467 11.50 5.74 -12.36
C ARG A 467 12.65 6.68 -12.00
N LEU A 468 13.81 6.42 -12.60
CA LEU A 468 15.03 7.21 -12.44
C LEU A 468 15.25 8.12 -13.66
N LEU A 469 15.36 9.43 -13.43
CA LEU A 469 15.89 10.35 -14.43
C LEU A 469 17.26 10.89 -13.99
N CYS A 470 18.31 10.57 -14.75
CA CYS A 470 19.62 11.23 -14.62
C CYS A 470 19.59 12.55 -15.41
N ALA A 471 19.51 13.67 -14.69
CA ALA A 471 19.28 15.01 -15.20
C ALA A 471 20.42 15.98 -14.85
N HIS A 472 20.41 17.19 -15.41
CA HIS A 472 21.48 18.17 -15.18
C HIS A 472 21.39 18.82 -13.78
N LYS A 473 20.31 19.56 -13.48
CA LYS A 473 19.98 20.12 -12.16
C LYS A 473 18.49 20.43 -12.06
N TYR A 474 18.04 20.89 -10.89
CA TYR A 474 16.66 21.28 -10.64
C TYR A 474 16.56 22.53 -9.76
N SER A 475 15.47 23.30 -9.93
CA SER A 475 15.14 24.50 -9.14
C SER A 475 16.29 25.52 -8.97
N GLY A 476 17.23 25.57 -9.92
CA GLY A 476 18.42 26.43 -9.88
C GLY A 476 19.47 26.05 -8.83
N GLY A 477 19.29 24.94 -8.12
CA GLY A 477 20.18 24.47 -7.07
C GLY A 477 21.33 23.58 -7.55
N SER A 478 22.09 23.08 -6.59
CA SER A 478 23.25 22.19 -6.76
C SER A 478 23.04 20.83 -6.06
N SER A 479 21.80 20.47 -5.77
CA SER A 479 21.50 19.20 -5.09
C SER A 479 21.88 18.01 -5.98
N SER A 480 22.44 16.98 -5.35
CA SER A 480 22.85 15.74 -6.02
C SER A 480 21.67 14.96 -6.60
N GLY A 481 20.48 15.05 -6.00
CA GLY A 481 19.32 14.24 -6.38
C GLY A 481 18.07 14.67 -5.63
N LEU A 482 16.95 14.02 -5.94
CA LEU A 482 15.70 14.20 -5.22
C LEU A 482 14.73 13.03 -5.45
N SER A 483 14.13 12.53 -4.38
CA SER A 483 12.97 11.64 -4.44
C SER A 483 11.65 12.41 -4.41
N ARG A 484 10.61 11.89 -5.09
CA ARG A 484 9.25 12.45 -5.04
C ARG A 484 8.61 12.32 -3.66
N GLY A 485 9.22 11.56 -2.75
CA GLY A 485 8.76 11.47 -1.38
C GLY A 485 9.38 10.30 -0.64
N ILE A 486 8.80 9.99 0.52
CA ILE A 486 9.20 8.84 1.33
C ILE A 486 7.94 8.17 1.89
N PRO A 487 7.68 6.88 1.59
CA PRO A 487 8.16 6.15 0.42
C PRO A 487 7.48 6.65 -0.87
N GLU A 488 8.12 6.46 -2.02
CA GLU A 488 7.64 6.85 -3.36
C GLU A 488 8.24 5.98 -4.46
N SER A 489 7.89 6.25 -5.73
CA SER A 489 8.32 5.48 -6.90
C SER A 489 9.22 6.27 -7.88
N ASP A 490 9.33 7.59 -7.74
CA ASP A 490 10.02 8.46 -8.69
C ASP A 490 11.18 9.21 -8.06
N PHE A 491 12.30 9.29 -8.77
CA PHE A 491 13.48 9.97 -8.26
C PHE A 491 14.41 10.45 -9.38
N ILE A 492 15.26 11.43 -9.06
CA ILE A 492 16.23 12.03 -9.97
C ILE A 492 17.63 12.03 -9.38
N GLU A 493 18.62 11.87 -10.26
CA GLU A 493 20.03 12.17 -9.98
C GLU A 493 20.42 13.40 -10.80
N THR A 494 21.07 14.37 -10.18
CA THR A 494 21.29 15.73 -10.70
C THR A 494 22.68 16.31 -10.43
N LEU A 495 23.74 15.56 -10.74
CA LEU A 495 25.13 16.00 -10.54
C LEU A 495 25.67 16.91 -11.66
N GLY A 496 24.84 17.33 -12.61
CA GLY A 496 25.26 18.21 -13.72
C GLY A 496 25.71 19.61 -13.30
N GLY A 497 25.19 20.12 -12.18
CA GLY A 497 25.63 21.37 -11.57
C GLY A 497 26.96 21.28 -10.80
N TRP A 498 27.55 20.08 -10.67
CA TRP A 498 28.77 19.87 -9.89
C TRP A 498 30.02 20.03 -10.76
N GLY A 499 31.17 20.36 -10.14
CA GLY A 499 32.45 20.46 -10.86
C GLY A 499 32.89 19.15 -11.55
N SER A 500 32.29 18.02 -11.17
CA SER A 500 32.52 16.69 -11.73
C SER A 500 31.53 16.31 -12.85
N ASN A 501 30.64 17.21 -13.30
CA ASN A 501 29.56 16.96 -14.28
C ASN A 501 29.92 15.90 -15.35
N PRO A 502 29.16 14.79 -15.47
CA PRO A 502 27.89 14.46 -14.80
C PRO A 502 28.06 13.69 -13.47
N GLY A 503 29.17 13.90 -12.76
CA GLY A 503 29.50 13.22 -11.52
C GLY A 503 30.53 12.10 -11.69
N THR A 504 31.28 11.84 -10.61
CA THR A 504 32.20 10.70 -10.55
C THR A 504 31.44 9.39 -10.31
N PHE A 505 32.14 8.26 -10.51
CA PHE A 505 31.59 6.93 -10.24
C PHE A 505 30.93 6.80 -8.85
N LYS A 506 31.57 7.33 -7.80
CA LYS A 506 31.05 7.24 -6.43
C LYS A 506 29.87 8.19 -6.21
N GLU A 507 29.94 9.38 -6.77
CA GLU A 507 28.87 10.39 -6.66
C GLU A 507 27.58 9.86 -7.30
N GLN A 508 27.66 9.33 -8.53
CA GLN A 508 26.50 8.79 -9.24
C GLN A 508 25.91 7.58 -8.52
N ALA A 509 26.71 6.54 -8.21
CA ALA A 509 26.18 5.33 -7.59
C ALA A 509 25.71 5.57 -6.14
N GLY A 510 26.37 6.46 -5.42
CA GLY A 510 25.97 6.91 -4.09
C GLY A 510 24.61 7.61 -4.10
N THR A 511 24.45 8.57 -5.01
CA THR A 511 23.21 9.33 -5.17
C THR A 511 22.06 8.45 -5.66
N ILE A 512 22.27 7.64 -6.71
CA ILE A 512 21.22 6.74 -7.21
C ILE A 512 20.73 5.81 -6.09
N MET A 513 21.64 5.26 -5.27
CA MET A 513 21.24 4.43 -4.14
C MET A 513 20.54 5.25 -3.06
N HIS A 514 21.03 6.45 -2.72
CA HIS A 514 20.41 7.33 -1.72
C HIS A 514 18.96 7.67 -2.07
N GLU A 515 18.72 8.15 -3.28
CA GLU A 515 17.40 8.55 -3.73
C GLU A 515 16.44 7.35 -3.88
N LEU A 516 16.97 6.19 -4.29
CA LEU A 516 16.21 4.94 -4.22
C LEU A 516 15.88 4.58 -2.77
N GLY A 517 16.77 4.85 -1.81
CA GLY A 517 16.52 4.67 -0.38
C GLY A 517 15.29 5.44 0.11
N HIS A 518 15.12 6.68 -0.34
CA HIS A 518 13.91 7.47 -0.07
C HIS A 518 12.65 6.84 -0.64
N ASN A 519 12.71 6.40 -1.91
CA ASN A 519 11.62 5.63 -2.51
C ASN A 519 11.25 4.39 -1.69
N LEU A 520 12.26 3.73 -1.11
CA LEU A 520 12.13 2.56 -0.25
C LEU A 520 11.82 2.87 1.23
N GLY A 521 11.48 4.12 1.57
CA GLY A 521 11.04 4.51 2.91
C GLY A 521 12.13 4.97 3.87
N LEU A 522 13.40 5.02 3.45
CA LEU A 522 14.52 5.42 4.29
C LEU A 522 14.64 6.94 4.40
N ARG A 523 15.17 7.40 5.54
CA ARG A 523 15.40 8.81 5.85
C ARG A 523 16.87 9.04 6.13
N HIS A 524 17.30 10.30 6.06
CA HIS A 524 18.72 10.65 6.17
C HIS A 524 19.40 10.23 7.48
N GLY A 525 18.64 10.12 8.57
CA GLY A 525 19.11 9.70 9.88
C GLY A 525 18.60 8.31 10.31
N GLY A 526 18.00 7.51 9.42
CA GLY A 526 17.31 6.28 9.77
C GLY A 526 15.96 6.55 10.47
N VAL A 527 15.96 6.76 11.79
CA VAL A 527 14.72 7.04 12.54
C VAL A 527 14.14 8.44 12.29
N ASP A 528 14.96 9.37 11.83
CA ASP A 528 14.68 10.80 11.68
C ASP A 528 15.37 11.37 10.41
N HIS A 529 15.28 12.68 10.22
CA HIS A 529 15.94 13.40 9.12
C HIS A 529 17.27 14.04 9.55
N GLU A 530 17.79 13.72 10.73
CA GLU A 530 19.05 14.29 11.22
C GLU A 530 20.23 13.71 10.45
N ASN A 531 20.90 14.58 9.69
CA ASN A 531 22.06 14.23 8.87
C ASN A 531 23.37 14.22 9.66
N TYR A 532 24.45 13.78 9.03
CA TYR A 532 25.83 13.82 9.55
C TYR A 532 26.11 13.05 10.84
N LYS A 533 25.17 12.22 11.31
CA LYS A 533 25.31 11.41 12.53
C LYS A 533 26.43 10.38 12.39
N PRO A 534 27.49 10.37 13.24
CA PRO A 534 28.54 9.37 13.12
C PRO A 534 28.08 7.95 13.47
N ASN A 535 27.03 7.81 14.28
CA ASN A 535 26.43 6.53 14.61
C ASN A 535 25.37 6.06 13.59
N HIS A 536 25.24 6.71 12.43
CA HIS A 536 24.38 6.25 11.34
C HIS A 536 25.24 5.94 10.11
N LEU A 537 25.65 4.67 9.99
CA LEU A 537 26.62 4.21 8.99
C LEU A 537 25.90 3.78 7.69
N SER A 538 25.39 4.76 6.96
CA SER A 538 24.59 4.56 5.75
C SER A 538 24.90 5.58 4.66
N VAL A 539 24.69 5.20 3.39
CA VAL A 539 24.65 6.15 2.26
C VAL A 539 23.50 7.17 2.36
N MET A 540 22.47 6.91 3.20
CA MET A 540 21.43 7.89 3.52
C MET A 540 21.96 9.10 4.31
N ASN A 541 23.16 8.98 4.89
CA ASN A 541 23.82 10.06 5.60
C ASN A 541 24.86 10.75 4.70
N TYR A 542 24.81 12.08 4.61
CA TYR A 542 25.67 12.88 3.73
C TYR A 542 27.17 12.75 3.97
N ASN A 543 27.59 12.31 5.15
CA ASN A 543 28.99 11.93 5.38
C ASN A 543 29.46 10.82 4.42
N TYR A 544 28.54 9.95 3.98
CA TYR A 544 28.84 8.73 3.24
C TYR A 544 28.13 8.62 1.88
N GLN A 545 27.12 9.45 1.57
CA GLN A 545 26.40 9.38 0.29
C GLN A 545 27.34 9.30 -0.92
N VAL A 546 28.20 10.31 -1.11
CA VAL A 546 29.13 10.36 -2.26
C VAL A 546 30.57 9.97 -1.93
N ASN A 547 30.91 9.85 -0.65
CA ASN A 547 32.23 9.40 -0.19
C ASN A 547 32.31 7.88 0.03
N TRP A 548 31.14 7.25 0.23
CA TRP A 548 30.92 5.88 0.68
C TRP A 548 31.46 5.58 2.08
N LEU A 549 30.98 4.47 2.65
CA LEU A 549 31.51 3.94 3.89
C LEU A 549 32.91 3.36 3.66
N SER A 550 33.75 3.37 4.69
CA SER A 550 35.02 2.63 4.67
C SER A 550 34.88 1.38 5.54
N LYS A 551 35.17 0.21 4.99
CA LYS A 551 35.26 -1.05 5.74
C LYS A 551 36.58 -1.74 5.42
N SER A 552 37.44 -1.88 6.43
CA SER A 552 38.79 -2.39 6.31
C SER A 552 39.62 -1.62 5.26
N GLY A 553 39.44 -0.30 5.22
CA GLY A 553 40.11 0.59 4.25
C GLY A 553 39.62 0.45 2.81
N LYS A 554 38.49 -0.22 2.56
CA LYS A 554 37.85 -0.33 1.25
C LYS A 554 36.53 0.41 1.23
N ASP A 555 36.22 1.01 0.09
CA ASP A 555 34.93 1.67 -0.11
C ASP A 555 33.79 0.65 -0.10
N LEU A 556 32.70 1.03 0.55
CA LEU A 556 31.50 0.22 0.73
C LEU A 556 30.28 1.11 0.52
N LEU A 557 29.55 0.86 -0.56
CA LEU A 557 28.22 1.40 -0.80
C LEU A 557 27.19 0.51 -0.10
N ASP A 558 26.48 1.02 0.91
CA ASP A 558 25.62 0.21 1.79
C ASP A 558 24.67 1.08 2.61
N TYR A 559 23.51 0.53 2.99
CA TYR A 559 22.69 1.07 4.07
C TYR A 559 23.15 0.53 5.43
N GLU A 560 22.64 1.13 6.49
CA GLU A 560 22.93 0.73 7.86
C GLU A 560 22.50 -0.71 8.13
N ARG A 561 23.42 -1.50 8.68
CA ARG A 561 23.23 -2.93 9.01
C ARG A 561 23.04 -3.19 10.49
N PHE A 562 23.22 -2.19 11.33
CA PHE A 562 23.40 -2.37 12.77
C PHE A 562 22.61 -1.33 13.54
N ASP A 563 22.02 -1.74 14.65
CA ASP A 563 21.62 -0.81 15.70
C ASP A 563 22.88 -0.42 16.49
N LEU A 564 23.26 0.85 16.38
CA LEU A 564 24.45 1.40 17.04
C LEU A 564 24.12 2.19 18.31
N GLY A 565 22.82 2.30 18.64
CA GLY A 565 22.35 3.05 19.79
C GLY A 565 22.61 4.56 19.70
N PRO A 566 22.10 5.33 20.66
CA PRO A 566 22.23 6.79 20.65
C PRO A 566 23.62 7.26 21.11
N LEU A 567 24.03 8.43 20.60
CA LEU A 567 25.17 9.20 21.12
C LEU A 567 24.68 10.49 21.78
N ASP A 568 25.00 10.68 23.06
CA ASP A 568 24.77 11.96 23.75
C ASP A 568 25.97 12.88 23.52
N GLU A 569 25.79 13.91 22.70
CA GLU A 569 26.81 14.89 22.33
C GLU A 569 27.33 15.72 23.51
N ASN A 570 26.67 15.65 24.67
CA ASN A 570 27.14 16.29 25.91
C ASN A 570 28.03 15.36 26.76
N LYS A 571 28.03 14.06 26.48
CA LYS A 571 28.66 13.03 27.33
C LYS A 571 29.36 11.94 26.51
N LEU A 572 30.14 12.36 25.52
CA LEU A 572 30.82 11.44 24.60
C LEU A 572 32.05 10.80 25.26
N LYS A 573 32.19 9.49 25.08
CA LYS A 573 33.34 8.73 25.60
C LYS A 573 34.28 8.36 24.46
N GLU A 574 35.38 9.10 24.33
CA GLU A 574 36.34 8.91 23.23
C GLU A 574 36.92 7.49 23.20
N LYS A 575 37.28 6.94 24.36
CA LYS A 575 37.76 5.55 24.47
C LYS A 575 36.77 4.52 23.92
N ASN A 576 35.47 4.80 24.02
CA ASN A 576 34.43 3.89 23.56
C ASN A 576 34.09 4.08 22.08
N GLY A 577 34.30 5.25 21.48
CA GLY A 577 33.82 5.51 20.12
C GLY A 577 32.33 5.16 19.99
N LEU A 578 31.96 4.37 18.97
CA LEU A 578 30.60 3.82 18.82
C LEU A 578 30.31 2.58 19.68
N GLY A 579 31.28 2.05 20.43
CA GLY A 579 31.07 0.99 21.45
C GLY A 579 30.69 -0.40 20.92
N SER A 580 30.38 -0.56 19.63
CA SER A 580 29.94 -1.83 19.06
C SER A 580 31.07 -2.59 18.35
N PRO A 581 31.34 -3.87 18.68
CA PRO A 581 32.36 -4.66 17.99
C PRO A 581 32.05 -4.87 16.50
N LEU A 582 30.79 -4.73 16.08
CA LEU A 582 30.35 -4.88 14.69
C LEU A 582 30.99 -3.84 13.77
N VAL A 583 31.34 -2.67 14.31
CA VAL A 583 31.94 -1.55 13.56
C VAL A 583 33.44 -1.42 13.76
N ALA A 584 34.11 -2.45 14.30
CA ALA A 584 35.56 -2.43 14.49
C ALA A 584 36.36 -2.31 13.17
N ALA A 585 35.81 -2.84 12.09
CA ALA A 585 36.39 -2.72 10.76
C ALA A 585 35.96 -1.45 10.02
N TYR A 586 35.03 -0.67 10.56
CA TYR A 586 34.47 0.48 9.86
C TYR A 586 35.25 1.76 10.16
N GLY A 587 35.35 2.62 9.15
CA GLY A 587 35.75 4.01 9.30
C GLY A 587 34.58 4.87 9.80
N LEU A 588 34.89 6.11 10.16
CA LEU A 588 33.97 7.03 10.81
C LEU A 588 34.22 8.46 10.32
N ARG A 589 33.16 9.23 10.15
CA ARG A 589 33.18 10.65 9.82
C ARG A 589 32.29 11.40 10.80
N TRP A 590 32.73 12.56 11.27
CA TRP A 590 31.99 13.43 12.19
C TRP A 590 32.50 14.87 12.06
N PHE A 591 31.78 15.83 12.64
CA PHE A 591 32.27 17.20 12.78
C PHE A 591 32.81 17.47 14.18
N SER A 592 33.78 18.38 14.26
CA SER A 592 34.27 18.88 15.53
C SER A 592 34.69 20.34 15.36
N GLY A 593 34.00 21.24 16.06
CA GLY A 593 34.19 22.68 15.91
C GLY A 593 33.93 23.16 14.48
N GLY A 594 32.93 22.59 13.80
CA GLY A 594 32.59 22.91 12.41
C GLY A 594 33.55 22.35 11.35
N VAL A 595 34.56 21.55 11.76
CA VAL A 595 35.53 20.94 10.86
C VAL A 595 35.27 19.45 10.73
N ALA A 596 35.17 18.95 9.50
CA ALA A 596 35.04 17.52 9.23
C ALA A 596 36.27 16.74 9.72
N LYS A 597 36.02 15.64 10.41
CA LYS A 597 37.01 14.71 10.94
C LYS A 597 36.77 13.32 10.36
N ILE A 598 37.85 12.58 10.17
CA ILE A 598 37.81 11.23 9.59
C ILE A 598 38.68 10.32 10.44
N LYS A 599 38.15 9.13 10.70
CA LYS A 599 38.92 7.99 11.20
C LYS A 599 38.80 6.85 10.22
N ALA A 600 39.93 6.39 9.69
CA ALA A 600 39.91 5.43 8.57
C ALA A 600 39.33 4.05 8.94
N ASN A 601 39.51 3.59 10.18
CA ASN A 601 39.02 2.30 10.71
C ASN A 601 38.87 2.36 12.24
N GLY A 602 38.22 1.36 12.83
CA GLY A 602 38.10 1.23 14.29
C GLY A 602 37.11 2.22 14.89
N ALA A 603 35.93 2.38 14.26
CA ALA A 603 34.86 3.23 14.77
C ALA A 603 34.40 2.82 16.20
N ASN A 604 34.64 1.57 16.59
CA ASN A 604 34.18 0.99 17.86
C ASN A 604 34.94 1.39 19.13
N LYS A 605 36.03 2.16 19.04
CA LYS A 605 36.84 2.60 20.21
C LYS A 605 37.82 3.70 19.85
N ASN A 606 38.31 4.45 20.82
CA ASN A 606 39.36 5.47 20.66
C ASN A 606 39.09 6.46 19.52
N VAL A 607 37.91 7.07 19.51
CA VAL A 607 37.55 8.14 18.57
C VAL A 607 37.79 9.47 19.27
N ASN A 608 38.71 10.28 18.75
CA ASN A 608 39.02 11.62 19.23
C ASN A 608 37.93 12.60 18.77
N TRP A 609 36.78 12.57 19.45
CA TRP A 609 35.59 13.35 19.10
C TRP A 609 35.87 14.84 19.07
N ASN A 610 36.63 15.37 20.04
CA ASN A 610 36.91 16.82 20.13
C ASN A 610 38.07 17.28 19.22
N GLY A 611 38.79 16.35 18.58
CA GLY A 611 39.86 16.66 17.65
C GLY A 611 41.11 17.27 18.28
N ASN A 612 41.34 17.13 19.59
CA ASN A 612 42.46 17.76 20.30
C ASN A 612 43.83 17.08 20.08
N GLY A 613 43.82 15.88 19.49
CA GLY A 613 45.02 15.12 19.13
C GLY A 613 45.31 13.93 20.05
N GLY A 614 44.50 13.72 21.09
CA GLY A 614 44.59 12.61 22.04
C GLY A 614 43.27 11.84 22.19
N ILE A 615 43.24 10.92 23.17
CA ILE A 615 42.00 10.27 23.63
C ILE A 615 41.79 10.68 25.08
N ASP A 616 40.70 11.38 25.34
CA ASP A 616 40.33 11.85 26.67
C ASP A 616 39.77 10.72 27.55
N ASN A 617 40.13 10.75 28.84
CA ASN A 617 39.62 9.81 29.84
C ASN A 617 38.27 10.24 30.44
N ASN A 618 37.93 11.53 30.35
CA ASN A 618 36.68 12.09 30.80
C ASN A 618 35.71 12.26 29.63
N ASP A 619 34.43 12.42 29.93
CA ASP A 619 33.42 12.73 28.92
C ASP A 619 33.75 14.06 28.23
N VAL A 620 33.57 14.10 26.91
CA VAL A 620 33.72 15.31 26.08
C VAL A 620 32.38 15.72 25.50
N ALA A 621 32.20 17.02 25.29
CA ALA A 621 30.97 17.57 24.74
C ALA A 621 31.24 18.22 23.38
N VAL A 622 30.74 17.64 22.29
CA VAL A 622 31.04 18.04 20.91
C VAL A 622 29.77 17.92 20.07
N ASP A 623 29.46 18.95 19.30
CA ASP A 623 28.46 18.87 18.22
C ASP A 623 29.09 18.08 17.06
N LEU A 624 28.67 16.83 16.91
CA LEU A 624 29.17 15.83 15.97
C LEU A 624 28.49 15.92 14.61
N ASN A 625 27.25 16.43 14.55
CA ASN A 625 26.48 16.54 13.31
C ASN A 625 26.49 17.96 12.70
N ASN A 626 27.16 18.92 13.35
CA ASN A 626 27.28 20.31 12.93
C ASN A 626 25.92 21.02 12.78
N SER A 627 24.97 20.66 13.64
CA SER A 627 23.64 21.30 13.70
C SER A 627 23.68 22.69 14.35
N GLY A 628 24.78 23.03 15.04
CA GLY A 628 24.92 24.24 15.84
C GLY A 628 24.47 24.06 17.30
N ALA A 629 23.98 22.87 17.67
CA ALA A 629 23.58 22.51 19.03
C ALA A 629 24.01 21.07 19.37
N LYS A 630 24.17 20.79 20.67
CA LYS A 630 24.44 19.42 21.15
C LYS A 630 23.14 18.76 21.54
N SER A 631 22.95 17.54 21.09
CA SER A 631 21.73 16.76 21.21
C SER A 631 22.02 15.30 21.52
N VAL A 632 20.98 14.46 21.48
CA VAL A 632 21.13 13.01 21.48
C VAL A 632 20.87 12.52 20.05
N LEU A 633 21.91 11.99 19.42
CA LEU A 633 21.84 11.46 18.05
C LEU A 633 21.36 10.01 18.10
N ASN A 634 20.11 9.76 17.73
CA ASN A 634 19.53 8.41 17.71
C ASN A 634 19.95 7.63 16.45
N ALA A 635 20.21 6.33 16.59
CA ALA A 635 20.58 5.44 15.48
C ALA A 635 20.12 3.98 15.71
N ASN A 636 18.91 3.84 16.24
CA ASN A 636 18.28 2.55 16.55
C ASN A 636 17.42 2.05 15.37
N PHE A 637 18.00 2.01 14.17
CA PHE A 637 17.28 1.71 12.92
C PHE A 637 18.15 0.89 11.98
N VAL A 638 17.86 -0.40 11.84
CA VAL A 638 18.57 -1.26 10.87
C VAL A 638 17.90 -1.10 9.52
N GLU A 639 18.33 -0.13 8.71
CA GLU A 639 17.63 0.27 7.48
C GLU A 639 17.26 -0.89 6.54
N TRP A 640 18.13 -1.90 6.40
CA TRP A 640 17.82 -3.06 5.57
C TRP A 640 16.60 -3.88 6.03
N SER A 641 16.20 -3.82 7.31
CA SER A 641 14.96 -4.44 7.79
C SER A 641 13.72 -3.58 7.58
N GLU A 642 13.90 -2.32 7.21
CA GLU A 642 12.85 -1.30 7.15
C GLU A 642 12.49 -0.91 5.71
N ILE A 643 13.05 -1.62 4.73
CA ILE A 643 12.79 -1.41 3.30
C ILE A 643 11.30 -1.61 2.99
N VAL A 644 10.72 -0.61 2.36
CA VAL A 644 9.39 -0.60 1.78
C VAL A 644 9.51 -0.86 0.28
N PHE A 645 9.15 -2.06 -0.17
CA PHE A 645 9.28 -2.43 -1.59
C PHE A 645 8.14 -1.87 -2.46
N ASP A 646 6.96 -1.68 -1.88
CA ASP A 646 5.74 -1.18 -2.53
C ASP A 646 5.56 0.34 -2.32
N GLY A 647 6.66 1.10 -2.41
CA GLY A 647 6.65 2.55 -2.30
C GLY A 647 5.99 3.23 -3.51
N GLY A 648 5.22 4.29 -3.29
CA GLY A 648 4.55 4.98 -4.40
C GLY A 648 3.50 4.09 -5.10
N ALA A 649 3.57 4.01 -6.43
CA ALA A 649 2.62 3.26 -7.26
C ALA A 649 2.97 1.77 -7.43
N ILE A 650 4.05 1.27 -6.82
CA ILE A 650 4.52 -0.09 -7.03
C ILE A 650 3.58 -1.11 -6.36
N GLY A 651 3.22 -2.17 -7.07
CA GLY A 651 2.47 -3.29 -6.48
C GLY A 651 0.96 -3.06 -6.32
N ASP A 652 0.44 -1.89 -6.71
CA ASP A 652 -0.99 -1.57 -6.65
C ASP A 652 -1.80 -2.26 -7.76
N GLY A 653 -1.14 -2.56 -8.88
CA GLY A 653 -1.76 -3.23 -10.02
C GLY A 653 -2.88 -2.40 -10.66
N ALA A 654 -3.96 -3.04 -11.09
CA ALA A 654 -5.14 -2.34 -11.64
C ALA A 654 -5.86 -1.44 -10.62
N ASN A 655 -5.49 -1.53 -9.34
CA ASN A 655 -6.10 -0.81 -8.22
C ASN A 655 -5.40 0.52 -7.91
N ALA A 656 -4.43 0.93 -8.74
CA ALA A 656 -3.76 2.21 -8.62
C ALA A 656 -4.68 3.34 -9.07
N THR A 657 -4.94 4.31 -8.19
CA THR A 657 -5.47 5.60 -8.62
C THR A 657 -4.31 6.57 -8.83
N PRO A 658 -4.42 7.58 -9.73
CA PRO A 658 -3.34 8.53 -10.00
C PRO A 658 -2.84 9.32 -8.77
N ASN A 659 -3.53 9.25 -7.63
CA ASN A 659 -3.24 10.03 -6.42
C ASN A 659 -3.32 9.22 -5.09
N ALA A 660 -3.58 7.91 -5.11
CA ALA A 660 -3.60 7.07 -3.89
C ALA A 660 -2.53 5.99 -3.97
N ALA A 661 -1.28 6.45 -3.91
CA ALA A 661 -0.11 5.64 -3.62
C ALA A 661 0.20 5.81 -2.12
N ARG A 662 -0.06 4.79 -1.30
CA ARG A 662 0.44 4.75 0.08
C ARG A 662 0.93 3.34 0.38
N ALA A 663 2.21 3.24 0.71
CA ALA A 663 2.87 2.00 1.08
C ALA A 663 2.10 1.23 2.15
N ARG A 664 1.96 -0.08 1.98
CA ARG A 664 1.26 -0.93 2.96
C ARG A 664 1.98 -1.02 4.31
N LYS A 665 3.26 -0.60 4.37
CA LYS A 665 4.12 -0.63 5.56
C LYS A 665 4.41 0.73 6.21
N SER A 666 4.13 1.88 5.57
CA SER A 666 4.45 3.20 6.13
C SER A 666 3.22 4.02 6.50
N ASN A 667 3.12 4.40 7.78
CA ASN A 667 2.11 5.36 8.26
C ASN A 667 2.55 6.82 8.12
N ILE A 668 3.78 7.08 7.63
CA ILE A 668 4.34 8.43 7.52
C ILE A 668 4.77 8.67 6.08
N ILE A 669 4.21 9.72 5.47
CA ILE A 669 4.54 10.17 4.12
C ILE A 669 5.26 11.50 4.25
N THR A 670 6.51 11.56 3.79
CA THR A 670 7.26 12.82 3.67
C THR A 670 7.12 13.36 2.26
N LYS A 671 6.74 14.64 2.12
CA LYS A 671 6.58 15.30 0.82
C LYS A 671 7.93 15.79 0.29
N PRO A 672 8.09 15.97 -1.04
CA PRO A 672 9.34 16.46 -1.61
C PRO A 672 9.83 17.78 -1.02
N GLN A 673 8.90 18.66 -0.64
CA GLN A 673 9.19 20.00 -0.13
C GLN A 673 9.85 19.99 1.26
N ASP A 674 9.68 18.87 1.98
CA ASP A 674 10.23 18.65 3.31
C ASP A 674 11.57 17.90 3.26
N LEU A 675 12.03 17.52 2.05
CA LEU A 675 13.32 16.89 1.81
C LEU A 675 14.36 17.95 1.45
N GLN A 676 15.35 18.11 2.32
CA GLN A 676 16.54 18.91 2.04
C GLN A 676 17.63 17.95 1.58
N GLU A 677 18.00 17.99 0.29
CA GLU A 677 18.98 17.07 -0.31
C GLU A 677 20.41 17.61 -0.39
N LEU A 678 21.41 16.71 -0.44
CA LEU A 678 22.85 17.06 -0.42
C LEU A 678 23.23 18.00 -1.57
N THR A 679 23.63 19.21 -1.23
CA THR A 679 24.17 20.19 -2.18
C THR A 679 25.68 20.03 -2.40
N TYR A 680 26.19 20.58 -3.51
CA TYR A 680 27.63 20.65 -3.75
C TYR A 680 28.38 21.39 -2.63
N GLU A 681 27.81 22.49 -2.12
CA GLU A 681 28.38 23.28 -1.05
C GLU A 681 28.49 22.49 0.26
N GLU A 682 27.48 21.69 0.58
CA GLU A 682 27.50 20.78 1.72
C GLU A 682 28.52 19.66 1.54
N PHE A 683 28.59 19.06 0.36
CA PHE A 683 29.62 18.08 0.04
C PHE A 683 31.03 18.63 0.30
N VAL A 684 31.33 19.85 -0.16
CA VAL A 684 32.63 20.49 0.08
C VAL A 684 32.90 20.66 1.58
N ARG A 685 31.88 20.94 2.40
CA ARG A 685 32.03 21.05 3.87
C ARG A 685 32.35 19.70 4.53
N THR A 686 31.93 18.58 3.96
CA THR A 686 32.26 17.23 4.47
C THR A 686 33.72 16.83 4.22
N GLN A 687 34.47 17.59 3.42
CA GLN A 687 35.87 17.30 3.12
C GLN A 687 36.80 17.86 4.21
N ALA A 688 37.70 17.01 4.72
CA ALA A 688 38.64 17.38 5.78
C ALA A 688 39.69 18.45 5.38
N ASN A 689 39.71 18.88 4.10
CA ASN A 689 40.56 19.96 3.59
C ASN A 689 39.91 20.64 2.36
N PRO A 690 39.08 21.68 2.54
CA PRO A 690 38.29 22.28 1.47
C PRO A 690 39.11 23.09 0.44
N VAL A 691 40.39 23.35 0.69
CA VAL A 691 41.26 24.20 -0.18
C VAL A 691 41.65 23.51 -1.50
N LEU A 692 41.43 22.20 -1.64
CA LEU A 692 41.84 21.42 -2.82
C LEU A 692 40.71 21.15 -3.84
N VAL A 693 39.52 21.73 -3.67
CA VAL A 693 38.35 21.48 -4.54
C VAL A 693 37.85 22.78 -5.20
N LYS A 694 38.77 23.52 -5.85
CA LYS A 694 38.43 24.66 -6.72
C LYS A 694 38.84 24.38 -8.14
#